data_AF-A0A537SX30-F1
#
_entry.id   AF-A0A537SX30-F1
#
_cell.length_a   1.000
_cell.length_b   1.000
_cell.length_c   1.000
_cell.angle_alpha   90.00
_cell.angle_beta   90.00
_cell.angle_gamma   90.00
#
_symmetry.space_group_name_H-M   'P 1'
#
loop_
_entity.id
_entity.type
_entity.pdbx_description
1 polymer ?
#
loop_
_entity_poly.entity_id
_entity_poly.type
_entity_poly.pdbx_seq_one_letter_code
_entity_poly.pdbx_strand_id
1 'polypeptide(L)'
;VRFEQEPNNAKILDNIFRLVHTIKGTCGFLGLPRLEALAHAGETLMGQFRDGMPVTAEAVTLILSSIDRIKEILYGLETTEAEPEGTDQDLIVKLEDMVERGIKQMSGSGVSPQPAHPSIAEGTLVPQTLQRQLRPGEVSLDELERAFRETAIEAAPSPAPQAQAAAAPRPRATAARDAKRPARGKPADIDPPEGDRVANQSIRVNVDALEHLMTMVSELVLTRNQLLEISRRNEDTEFKVPLQRLSNVTAELQEGVMKTRMQPIGNAWQKLPRIVRDLSGELGKQIELEMHGADTELDRQVLDLIKDPLTHMVRNSADHGLETPAERVAAGKAEQGTIRLSAYHEGGHIIICIADNGRGLNTERIKAKALSNGLVSEAELEKMSEAQIHKFIFAPGFSTAAAVTSVSGRGVGMDVVRTNIDQIGGTIEVKSVAGEGSSVTIKIPLTLAIVSALIVEAAGDRFAIPQLSVVELVRARANSEHRIERIKDTAVLRLRNKLLPLMHLKKLLKVDDGTSSDPENGFIVVTQVGNQTFGIVVDGVFHTEEIVVKPMSTKLRHIEMFSGNTILGDGAVIMIIDPNGIAKALGASGAASHEISEENAALRASAAEQLTSLLVFRAGSAQPKAVPLGLVTRLEEIATDKIELSNGRHMVQYRDQLMPLVQMEGVSVQTSGAQPILVFADDGRSMGLVVDEIIDIVEERLTIEVTGQQDGILGSAVIKGQATEVIDVGHFLPMAFADWFSRKEMRSSASAQSVLLVDDSAFFRNMLAPVLKAAGYRVRVAPNAQEGLMALRSGQSFDVVLTDIEMPDMNGFEFAETIRADQHLSSMPIIALSSMVSPAAIERGRQAGFHDYVAKFDRPGLIAALKEQTSELNRAA
;
A
#
# COMPACT_ATOMS: atom_id res chain seq x y z
N VAL A 1 8.96 -25.09 15.90
CA VAL A 1 8.65 -24.39 17.17
C VAL A 1 9.97 -23.97 17.81
N ARG A 2 10.06 -22.79 18.45
CA ARG A 2 11.32 -22.31 19.05
C ARG A 2 11.94 -23.32 20.06
N PHE A 3 11.11 -24.07 20.79
CA PHE A 3 11.55 -25.13 21.70
C PHE A 3 12.20 -26.35 21.01
N GLU A 4 11.93 -26.60 19.72
CA GLU A 4 12.67 -27.61 18.94
C GLU A 4 14.04 -27.07 18.48
N GLN A 5 14.16 -25.76 18.28
CA GLN A 5 15.36 -25.09 17.76
C GLN A 5 16.36 -24.78 18.88
N GLU A 6 15.86 -24.43 20.07
CA GLU A 6 16.66 -24.11 21.25
C GLU A 6 16.14 -24.87 22.50
N PRO A 7 16.26 -26.21 22.58
CA PRO A 7 15.61 -27.00 23.63
C PRO A 7 16.08 -26.65 25.06
N ASN A 8 17.36 -26.30 25.22
CA ASN A 8 17.95 -25.94 26.51
C ASN A 8 17.87 -24.43 26.84
N ASN A 9 17.09 -23.63 26.11
CA ASN A 9 16.95 -22.20 26.43
C ASN A 9 16.05 -22.03 27.66
N ALA A 10 16.66 -21.60 28.77
CA ALA A 10 15.99 -21.39 30.05
C ALA A 10 14.74 -20.48 29.95
N LYS A 11 14.75 -19.44 29.11
CA LYS A 11 13.58 -18.56 28.92
C LYS A 11 12.42 -19.25 28.20
N ILE A 12 12.70 -20.28 27.39
CA ILE A 12 11.67 -21.08 26.73
C ILE A 12 11.11 -22.10 27.72
N LEU A 13 11.99 -22.80 28.45
CA LEU A 13 11.61 -23.75 29.51
C LEU A 13 10.74 -23.08 30.59
N ASP A 14 11.15 -21.93 31.13
CA ASP A 14 10.39 -21.18 32.14
C ASP A 14 8.98 -20.79 31.64
N ASN A 15 8.86 -20.37 30.38
CA ASN A 15 7.58 -19.96 29.80
C ASN A 15 6.64 -21.16 29.59
N ILE A 16 7.16 -22.31 29.14
CA ILE A 16 6.36 -23.53 28.98
C ILE A 16 5.98 -24.10 30.36
N PHE A 17 6.92 -24.14 31.32
CA PHE A 17 6.65 -24.56 32.69
C PHE A 17 5.53 -23.72 33.34
N ARG A 18 5.61 -22.39 33.24
CA ARG A 18 4.54 -21.49 33.73
C ARG A 18 3.19 -21.79 33.09
N LEU A 19 3.15 -21.99 31.77
CA LEU A 19 1.90 -22.29 31.06
C LEU A 19 1.26 -23.60 31.53
N VAL A 20 2.05 -24.67 31.64
CA VAL A 20 1.55 -25.99 32.12
C VAL A 20 1.13 -25.93 33.59
N HIS A 21 1.90 -25.23 34.44
CA HIS A 21 1.57 -25.00 35.83
C HIS A 21 0.25 -24.23 36.01
N THR A 22 0.02 -23.16 35.22
CA THR A 22 -1.25 -22.42 35.20
C THR A 22 -2.42 -23.30 34.72
N ILE A 23 -2.22 -24.13 33.69
CA ILE A 23 -3.25 -25.08 33.22
C ILE A 23 -3.62 -26.04 34.36
N LYS A 24 -2.64 -26.73 34.96
CA LYS A 24 -2.86 -27.66 36.09
C LYS A 24 -3.61 -27.00 37.25
N GLY A 25 -3.16 -25.83 37.71
CA GLY A 25 -3.81 -25.09 38.80
C GLY A 25 -5.24 -24.67 38.48
N THR A 26 -5.55 -24.40 37.21
CA THR A 26 -6.92 -24.10 36.77
C THR A 26 -7.78 -25.37 36.70
N CYS A 27 -7.23 -26.51 36.26
CA CYS A 27 -7.95 -27.78 36.15
C CYS A 27 -8.39 -28.34 37.51
N GLY A 28 -7.50 -28.29 38.51
CA GLY A 28 -7.82 -28.71 39.88
C GLY A 28 -8.88 -27.85 40.58
N PHE A 29 -9.01 -26.57 40.18
CA PHE A 29 -10.10 -25.70 40.64
C PHE A 29 -11.44 -25.99 39.94
N LEU A 30 -11.41 -26.30 38.64
CA LEU A 30 -12.60 -26.59 37.83
C LEU A 30 -13.09 -28.04 37.95
N GLY A 31 -12.33 -28.93 38.59
CA GLY A 31 -12.71 -30.34 38.75
C GLY A 31 -12.54 -31.16 37.47
N LEU A 32 -11.42 -30.95 36.75
CA LEU A 32 -11.09 -31.59 35.47
C LEU A 32 -9.95 -32.62 35.66
N PRO A 33 -10.23 -33.80 36.23
CA PRO A 33 -9.18 -34.73 36.71
C PRO A 33 -8.34 -35.34 35.59
N ARG A 34 -8.89 -35.57 34.39
CA ARG A 34 -8.13 -36.13 33.26
C ARG A 34 -7.12 -35.12 32.74
N LEU A 35 -7.57 -33.87 32.56
CA LEU A 35 -6.72 -32.76 32.12
C LEU A 35 -5.68 -32.38 33.18
N GLU A 36 -6.04 -32.41 34.47
CA GLU A 36 -5.09 -32.20 35.57
C GLU A 36 -3.99 -33.26 35.58
N ALA A 37 -4.31 -34.54 35.44
CA ALA A 37 -3.33 -35.63 35.45
C ALA A 37 -2.31 -35.52 34.32
N LEU A 38 -2.76 -35.21 33.09
CA LEU A 38 -1.88 -35.01 31.95
C LEU A 38 -1.01 -33.74 32.09
N ALA A 39 -1.58 -32.64 32.59
CA ALA A 39 -0.84 -31.42 32.88
C ALA A 39 0.21 -31.63 33.99
N HIS A 40 -0.11 -32.41 35.02
CA HIS A 40 0.82 -32.78 36.08
C HIS A 40 2.02 -33.56 35.53
N ALA A 41 1.81 -34.60 34.73
CA ALA A 41 2.89 -35.38 34.14
C ALA A 41 3.80 -34.54 33.24
N GLY A 42 3.22 -33.59 32.47
CA GLY A 42 3.97 -32.62 31.67
C GLY A 42 4.79 -31.63 32.51
N GLU A 43 4.23 -31.15 33.63
CA GLU A 43 4.92 -30.28 34.58
C GLU A 43 6.13 -30.98 35.22
N THR A 44 5.96 -32.23 35.67
CA THR A 44 7.03 -32.97 36.35
C THR A 44 8.26 -33.18 35.45
N LEU A 45 8.05 -33.52 34.17
CA LEU A 45 9.14 -33.63 33.20
C LEU A 45 9.80 -32.28 32.90
N MET A 46 9.02 -31.20 32.76
CA MET A 46 9.55 -29.83 32.62
C MET A 46 10.33 -29.35 33.86
N GLY A 47 9.91 -29.76 35.05
CA GLY A 47 10.64 -29.51 36.29
C GLY A 47 12.04 -30.10 36.24
N GLN A 48 12.19 -31.36 35.81
CA GLN A 48 13.51 -31.98 35.67
C GLN A 48 14.43 -31.21 34.71
N PHE A 49 13.92 -30.70 33.58
CA PHE A 49 14.72 -29.90 32.64
C PHE A 49 15.19 -28.57 33.23
N ARG A 50 14.33 -27.88 33.97
CA ARG A 50 14.72 -26.68 34.73
C ARG A 50 15.76 -27.00 35.81
N ASP A 51 15.63 -28.17 36.43
CA ASP A 51 16.50 -28.62 37.53
C ASP A 51 17.79 -29.32 37.04
N GLY A 52 18.06 -29.30 35.71
CA GLY A 52 19.36 -29.65 35.12
C GLY A 52 19.40 -30.91 34.24
N MET A 53 18.29 -31.62 34.06
CA MET A 53 18.19 -32.76 33.12
C MET A 53 18.37 -32.26 31.66
N PRO A 54 19.20 -32.91 30.83
CA PRO A 54 19.40 -32.48 29.45
C PRO A 54 18.15 -32.74 28.59
N VAL A 55 17.70 -31.74 27.83
CA VAL A 55 16.49 -31.86 27.00
C VAL A 55 16.78 -32.68 25.74
N THR A 56 16.11 -33.82 25.59
CA THR A 56 16.25 -34.71 24.42
C THR A 56 15.16 -34.46 23.37
N ALA A 57 15.45 -34.77 22.10
CA ALA A 57 14.47 -34.63 21.01
C ALA A 57 13.23 -35.54 21.20
N GLU A 58 13.41 -36.73 21.80
CA GLU A 58 12.31 -37.62 22.19
C GLU A 58 11.39 -36.93 23.22
N ALA A 59 11.97 -36.27 24.23
CA ALA A 59 11.18 -35.56 25.24
C ALA A 59 10.53 -34.27 24.73
N VAL A 60 11.17 -33.50 23.84
CA VAL A 60 10.52 -32.36 23.15
C VAL A 60 9.29 -32.83 22.40
N THR A 61 9.40 -33.94 21.66
CA THR A 61 8.30 -34.56 20.91
C THR A 61 7.17 -35.01 21.83
N LEU A 62 7.50 -35.59 22.98
CA LEU A 62 6.54 -36.07 23.97
C LEU A 62 5.79 -34.93 24.70
N ILE A 63 6.49 -33.85 25.04
CA ILE A 63 5.90 -32.62 25.58
C ILE A 63 4.93 -32.00 24.56
N LEU A 64 5.33 -31.89 23.30
CA LEU A 64 4.46 -31.33 22.25
C LEU A 64 3.21 -32.20 22.01
N SER A 65 3.36 -33.52 22.00
CA SER A 65 2.23 -34.47 21.95
C SER A 65 1.25 -34.27 23.12
N SER A 66 1.78 -34.01 24.32
CA SER A 66 0.97 -33.80 25.52
C SER A 66 0.24 -32.45 25.49
N ILE A 67 0.89 -31.40 24.97
CA ILE A 67 0.28 -30.09 24.73
C ILE A 67 -0.83 -30.18 23.66
N ASP A 68 -0.66 -31.00 22.62
CA ASP A 68 -1.69 -31.20 21.60
C ASP A 68 -2.88 -32.01 22.15
N ARG A 69 -2.66 -33.07 22.96
CA ARG A 69 -3.75 -33.78 23.67
C ARG A 69 -4.49 -32.86 24.66
N ILE A 70 -3.79 -31.95 25.35
CA ILE A 70 -4.41 -30.92 26.20
C ILE A 70 -5.38 -30.05 25.38
N LYS A 71 -5.04 -29.68 24.13
CA LYS A 71 -5.94 -28.94 23.23
C LYS A 71 -7.13 -29.79 22.76
N GLU A 72 -6.93 -31.07 22.48
CA GLU A 72 -8.02 -32.01 22.11
C GLU A 72 -9.07 -32.09 23.23
N ILE A 73 -8.62 -32.21 24.49
CA ILE A 73 -9.50 -32.25 25.68
C ILE A 73 -10.22 -30.90 25.87
N LEU A 74 -9.50 -29.77 25.75
CA LEU A 74 -10.08 -28.43 25.87
C LEU A 74 -11.12 -28.12 24.77
N TYR A 75 -10.87 -28.53 23.53
CA TYR A 75 -11.82 -28.37 22.42
C TYR A 75 -13.08 -29.24 22.62
N GLY A 76 -12.92 -30.44 23.20
CA GLY A 76 -14.04 -31.24 23.66
C GLY A 76 -14.87 -30.50 24.71
N LEU A 77 -14.21 -30.00 25.77
CA LEU A 77 -14.83 -29.19 26.84
C LEU A 77 -15.60 -27.97 26.31
N GLU A 78 -15.04 -27.24 25.34
CA GLU A 78 -15.68 -26.10 24.66
C GLU A 78 -16.93 -26.52 23.86
N THR A 79 -16.99 -27.78 23.39
CA THR A 79 -18.09 -28.32 22.58
C THR A 79 -19.18 -29.01 23.41
N THR A 80 -18.82 -29.66 24.53
CA THR A 80 -19.73 -30.51 25.32
C THR A 80 -19.98 -30.02 26.75
N GLU A 81 -19.41 -28.88 27.16
CA GLU A 81 -19.46 -28.31 28.53
C GLU A 81 -18.98 -29.26 29.65
N ALA A 82 -18.33 -30.37 29.27
CA ALA A 82 -17.89 -31.46 30.14
C ALA A 82 -16.61 -32.10 29.59
N GLU A 83 -15.78 -32.65 30.49
CA GLU A 83 -14.54 -33.33 30.14
C GLU A 83 -14.80 -34.61 29.32
N PRO A 84 -14.20 -34.77 28.11
CA PRO A 84 -14.41 -35.97 27.28
C PRO A 84 -14.01 -37.27 27.98
N GLU A 85 -14.83 -38.32 27.83
CA GLU A 85 -14.53 -39.65 28.35
C GLU A 85 -13.24 -40.24 27.76
N GLY A 86 -12.50 -40.99 28.58
CA GLY A 86 -11.26 -41.66 28.21
C GLY A 86 -10.13 -41.45 29.23
N THR A 87 -8.93 -41.95 28.92
CA THR A 87 -7.73 -41.78 29.75
C THR A 87 -6.51 -41.54 28.87
N ASP A 88 -5.60 -40.66 29.31
CA ASP A 88 -4.34 -40.34 28.60
C ASP A 88 -3.13 -41.05 29.20
N GLN A 89 -3.38 -42.23 29.80
CA GLN A 89 -2.36 -43.06 30.44
C GLN A 89 -1.24 -43.45 29.45
N ASP A 90 -1.56 -43.46 28.15
CA ASP A 90 -0.62 -43.71 27.06
C ASP A 90 0.45 -42.61 26.93
N LEU A 91 0.16 -41.37 27.33
CA LEU A 91 1.12 -40.27 27.37
C LEU A 91 1.72 -40.10 28.77
N ILE A 92 0.91 -40.22 29.82
CA ILE A 92 1.35 -40.11 31.22
C ILE A 92 2.47 -41.12 31.51
N VAL A 93 2.29 -42.40 31.18
CA VAL A 93 3.33 -43.43 31.42
C VAL A 93 4.60 -43.13 30.64
N LYS A 94 4.52 -42.58 29.41
CA LYS A 94 5.71 -42.20 28.63
C LYS A 94 6.46 -41.02 29.27
N LEU A 95 5.74 -40.06 29.86
CA LEU A 95 6.32 -38.91 30.57
C LEU A 95 7.02 -39.38 31.86
N GLU A 96 6.38 -40.27 32.62
CA GLU A 96 6.94 -40.90 33.81
C GLU A 96 8.17 -41.75 33.50
N ASP A 97 8.13 -42.57 32.44
CA ASP A 97 9.27 -43.34 31.92
C ASP A 97 10.45 -42.41 31.55
N MET A 98 10.17 -41.28 30.91
CA MET A 98 11.20 -40.30 30.51
C MET A 98 11.87 -39.66 31.74
N VAL A 99 11.08 -39.28 32.75
CA VAL A 99 11.58 -38.78 34.04
C VAL A 99 12.46 -39.85 34.71
N GLU A 100 11.98 -41.09 34.83
CA GLU A 100 12.70 -42.16 35.51
C GLU A 100 14.01 -42.53 34.78
N ARG A 101 14.01 -42.54 33.44
CA ARG A 101 15.20 -42.74 32.61
C ARG A 101 16.23 -41.63 32.79
N GLY A 102 15.81 -40.36 32.83
CA GLY A 102 16.70 -39.22 33.07
C GLY A 102 17.32 -39.23 34.46
N ILE A 103 16.52 -39.49 35.49
CA ILE A 103 17.00 -39.67 36.87
C ILE A 103 18.01 -40.82 36.95
N LYS A 104 17.75 -41.95 36.27
CA LYS A 104 18.69 -43.08 36.17
C LYS A 104 19.96 -42.73 35.41
N GLN A 105 19.91 -41.89 34.37
CA GLN A 105 21.11 -41.41 33.67
C GLN A 105 21.96 -40.49 34.56
N MET A 106 21.33 -39.51 35.23
CA MET A 106 22.00 -38.62 36.20
C MET A 106 22.59 -39.39 37.39
N SER A 107 21.97 -40.51 37.78
CA SER A 107 22.47 -41.42 38.83
C SER A 107 23.55 -42.41 38.35
N GLY A 108 23.56 -42.73 37.05
CA GLY A 108 24.43 -43.74 36.44
C GLY A 108 25.75 -43.19 35.91
N SER A 109 25.81 -41.89 35.60
CA SER A 109 27.07 -41.20 35.36
C SER A 109 27.85 -41.05 36.67
N GLY A 110 28.97 -41.76 36.80
CA GLY A 110 29.85 -41.75 37.98
C GLY A 110 30.64 -40.46 38.20
N VAL A 111 30.00 -39.30 38.03
CA VAL A 111 30.52 -37.96 38.33
C VAL A 111 29.76 -37.44 39.54
N SER A 112 30.39 -37.50 40.71
CA SER A 112 29.76 -37.08 41.98
C SER A 112 29.34 -35.61 41.94
N PRO A 113 28.04 -35.27 42.07
CA PRO A 113 27.62 -33.90 42.28
C PRO A 113 28.03 -33.48 43.69
N GLN A 114 29.00 -32.59 43.83
CA GLN A 114 29.15 -31.83 45.07
C GLN A 114 27.94 -30.90 45.21
N PRO A 115 27.40 -30.69 46.43
CA PRO A 115 26.25 -29.83 46.64
C PRO A 115 26.62 -28.37 46.38
N ALA A 116 26.34 -27.90 45.17
CA ALA A 116 26.49 -26.52 44.77
C ALA A 116 25.41 -25.65 45.45
N HIS A 117 25.68 -25.24 46.70
CA HIS A 117 25.03 -24.06 47.26
C HIS A 117 25.24 -22.87 46.31
N PRO A 118 24.24 -21.98 46.18
CA PRO A 118 24.17 -21.06 45.05
C PRO A 118 25.41 -20.15 45.00
N SER A 119 26.07 -20.13 43.84
CA SER A 119 27.10 -19.14 43.56
C SER A 119 26.44 -17.77 43.44
N ILE A 120 26.44 -17.04 44.55
CA ILE A 120 26.33 -15.59 44.53
C ILE A 120 27.48 -15.12 43.64
N ALA A 121 27.16 -14.72 42.41
CA ALA A 121 28.12 -14.05 41.57
C ALA A 121 28.42 -12.69 42.21
N GLU A 122 29.59 -12.56 42.82
CA GLU A 122 30.11 -11.30 43.35
C GLU A 122 30.46 -10.35 42.20
N GLY A 123 29.43 -9.90 41.47
CA GLY A 123 29.51 -8.70 40.66
C GLY A 123 29.84 -7.55 41.60
N THR A 124 31.09 -7.07 41.55
CA THR A 124 31.57 -6.03 42.44
C THR A 124 30.67 -4.81 42.33
N LEU A 125 29.88 -4.54 43.37
CA LEU A 125 29.15 -3.29 43.50
C LEU A 125 30.19 -2.16 43.59
N VAL A 126 30.48 -1.53 42.46
CA VAL A 126 31.15 -0.23 42.45
C VAL A 126 30.20 0.70 43.20
N PRO A 127 30.57 1.22 44.38
CA PRO A 127 29.67 2.04 45.14
C PRO A 127 29.51 3.37 44.39
N GLN A 128 28.36 3.57 43.74
CA GLN A 128 27.91 4.91 43.36
C GLN A 128 27.56 5.67 44.63
N THR A 129 28.60 6.13 45.33
CA THR A 129 28.48 7.10 46.41
C THR A 129 27.84 8.36 45.83
N LEU A 130 26.58 8.58 46.17
CA LEU A 130 25.95 9.89 46.03
C LEU A 130 26.89 10.92 46.68
N GLN A 131 27.46 11.83 45.88
CA GLN A 131 28.46 12.81 46.33
C GLN A 131 27.83 13.95 47.18
N ARG A 132 26.72 13.66 47.86
CA ARG A 132 26.08 14.54 48.84
C ARG A 132 25.33 13.67 49.86
N GLN A 133 25.37 14.09 51.12
CA GLN A 133 24.54 13.51 52.18
C GLN A 133 23.05 13.75 51.89
N LEU A 134 22.23 12.78 52.32
CA LEU A 134 20.77 12.89 52.41
C LEU A 134 20.38 14.01 53.38
N ARG A 135 19.30 14.71 53.08
CA ARG A 135 18.72 15.75 53.93
C ARG A 135 17.80 15.13 54.98
N PRO A 136 17.60 15.78 56.15
CA PRO A 136 16.63 15.30 57.15
C PRO A 136 15.22 15.16 56.54
N GLY A 137 14.74 13.93 56.42
CA GLY A 137 13.45 13.58 55.80
C GLY A 137 13.54 12.84 54.45
N GLU A 138 14.72 12.75 53.83
CA GLU A 138 14.95 11.87 52.66
C GLU A 138 15.24 10.43 53.17
N VAL A 139 14.32 9.49 52.96
CA VAL A 139 14.55 8.04 53.17
C VAL A 139 15.31 7.44 51.99
N SER A 140 16.09 6.39 52.25
CA SER A 140 16.85 5.68 51.22
C SER A 140 15.96 4.80 50.33
N LEU A 141 16.43 4.49 49.12
CA LEU A 141 15.77 3.53 48.22
C LEU A 141 15.65 2.13 48.85
N ASP A 142 16.67 1.71 49.61
CA ASP A 142 16.66 0.43 50.33
C ASP A 142 15.58 0.38 51.42
N GLU A 143 15.33 1.49 52.14
CA GLU A 143 14.24 1.60 53.11
C GLU A 143 12.85 1.57 52.44
N LEU A 144 12.71 2.19 51.27
CA LEU A 144 11.46 2.16 50.50
C LEU A 144 11.14 0.76 49.95
N GLU A 145 12.12 0.05 49.40
CA GLU A 145 11.95 -1.35 49.01
C GLU A 145 11.62 -2.24 50.22
N ARG A 146 12.24 -1.99 51.37
CA ARG A 146 12.01 -2.77 52.59
C ARG A 146 10.60 -2.58 53.15
N ALA A 147 10.12 -1.33 53.23
CA ALA A 147 8.74 -1.04 53.61
C ALA A 147 7.73 -1.71 52.68
N PHE A 148 8.00 -1.74 51.37
CA PHE A 148 7.15 -2.40 50.39
C PHE A 148 7.12 -3.94 50.54
N ARG A 149 8.24 -4.56 50.93
CA ARG A 149 8.32 -6.02 51.20
C ARG A 149 7.70 -6.44 52.54
N GLU A 150 7.66 -5.54 53.53
CA GLU A 150 7.14 -5.82 54.87
C GLU A 150 5.62 -5.56 55.02
N THR A 151 4.93 -5.15 53.94
CA THR A 151 3.47 -4.91 53.94
C THR A 151 2.69 -6.21 53.71
N ALA A 152 2.12 -6.80 54.76
CA ALA A 152 1.38 -8.07 54.69
C ALA A 152 0.02 -7.94 53.99
N ILE A 153 -0.34 -8.92 53.16
CA ILE A 153 -1.62 -9.00 52.44
C ILE A 153 -2.62 -9.85 53.23
N GLU A 154 -3.79 -9.30 53.53
CA GLU A 154 -4.88 -10.01 54.22
C GLU A 154 -5.72 -10.85 53.23
N ALA A 155 -6.01 -12.10 53.57
CA ALA A 155 -6.64 -13.07 52.66
C ALA A 155 -8.15 -13.23 52.89
N ALA A 156 -8.93 -13.30 51.80
CA ALA A 156 -10.39 -13.42 51.84
C ALA A 156 -10.87 -14.88 51.65
N PRO A 157 -11.71 -15.43 52.55
CA PRO A 157 -12.33 -16.75 52.41
C PRO A 157 -13.78 -16.71 51.88
N SER A 158 -14.32 -17.88 51.54
CA SER A 158 -15.71 -18.15 51.10
C SER A 158 -16.25 -19.42 51.80
N PRO A 159 -17.53 -19.84 51.68
CA PRO A 159 -18.77 -19.07 51.85
C PRO A 159 -19.88 -19.81 52.68
N ALA A 160 -20.84 -19.05 53.25
CA ALA A 160 -22.19 -19.49 53.72
C ALA A 160 -22.27 -20.50 54.92
N PRO A 161 -23.32 -20.48 55.79
CA PRO A 161 -24.72 -20.80 55.45
C PRO A 161 -25.81 -19.92 56.14
N GLN A 162 -27.07 -20.38 56.17
CA GLN A 162 -28.29 -19.63 56.53
C GLN A 162 -28.69 -19.68 58.02
N ALA A 163 -29.33 -18.62 58.57
CA ALA A 163 -30.71 -18.63 59.14
C ALA A 163 -31.06 -17.47 60.15
N GLN A 164 -32.12 -16.72 59.82
CA GLN A 164 -33.13 -16.00 60.64
C GLN A 164 -32.92 -15.59 62.12
N ALA A 165 -33.13 -14.29 62.42
CA ALA A 165 -34.00 -13.79 63.52
C ALA A 165 -34.40 -12.30 63.32
N ALA A 166 -35.42 -11.80 64.04
CA ALA A 166 -35.94 -10.41 63.99
C ALA A 166 -35.38 -9.54 65.17
N ALA A 167 -35.60 -8.21 65.33
CA ALA A 167 -36.56 -7.28 64.72
C ALA A 167 -36.09 -5.78 64.70
N ALA A 168 -37.00 -4.86 64.34
CA ALA A 168 -36.88 -3.39 64.13
C ALA A 168 -36.60 -2.56 65.44
N PRO A 169 -36.42 -1.19 65.43
CA PRO A 169 -36.80 -0.21 64.39
C PRO A 169 -35.88 1.02 64.08
N ARG A 170 -36.31 1.81 63.08
CA ARG A 170 -35.89 3.18 62.66
C ARG A 170 -36.86 4.25 63.27
N PRO A 171 -36.81 5.60 63.04
CA PRO A 171 -36.07 6.44 62.06
C PRO A 171 -35.39 7.70 62.75
N ARG A 172 -35.18 8.93 62.23
CA ARG A 172 -35.56 9.68 60.99
C ARG A 172 -34.69 10.96 60.79
N ALA A 173 -34.84 11.62 59.63
CA ALA A 173 -34.77 13.08 59.38
C ALA A 173 -33.42 13.73 58.95
N THR A 174 -33.47 15.03 58.63
CA THR A 174 -32.67 15.75 57.61
C THR A 174 -32.29 17.20 58.00
N ALA A 175 -31.44 17.85 57.19
CA ALA A 175 -31.09 19.31 57.12
C ALA A 175 -29.87 19.76 57.95
N ALA A 176 -29.20 20.92 57.70
CA ALA A 176 -28.89 21.71 56.48
C ALA A 176 -27.97 22.92 56.84
N ARG A 177 -27.33 23.58 55.85
CA ARG A 177 -26.68 24.92 55.93
C ARG A 177 -25.38 25.04 56.79
N ASP A 178 -24.48 26.03 56.64
CA ASP A 178 -24.30 27.08 55.60
C ASP A 178 -22.82 27.52 55.40
N ALA A 179 -22.58 28.40 54.41
CA ALA A 179 -21.30 28.78 53.79
C ALA A 179 -20.22 29.55 54.61
N LYS A 180 -18.97 29.54 54.10
CA LYS A 180 -18.08 30.73 53.99
C LYS A 180 -16.93 30.62 52.95
N ARG A 181 -16.47 31.78 52.46
CA ARG A 181 -15.38 32.12 51.49
C ARG A 181 -14.80 33.51 51.96
N PRO A 182 -13.78 34.20 51.37
CA PRO A 182 -13.14 34.06 50.04
C PRO A 182 -11.60 34.32 49.90
N ALA A 183 -11.06 34.15 48.67
CA ALA A 183 -9.92 34.88 48.03
C ALA A 183 -8.47 34.66 48.57
N ARG A 184 -7.34 34.90 47.84
CA ARG A 184 -7.06 35.39 46.45
C ARG A 184 -5.60 35.01 46.02
N GLY A 185 -5.30 34.78 44.72
CA GLY A 185 -3.90 34.78 44.20
C GLY A 185 -3.60 33.98 42.90
N LYS A 186 -2.81 34.56 41.98
CA LYS A 186 -2.18 34.02 40.72
C LYS A 186 -1.01 34.99 40.35
N PRO A 187 -0.08 34.71 39.39
CA PRO A 187 0.07 33.60 38.42
C PRO A 187 1.24 32.65 38.86
N ALA A 188 2.16 32.03 38.08
CA ALA A 188 2.57 32.06 36.66
C ALA A 188 3.33 30.77 36.23
N ASP A 189 3.81 30.72 34.98
CA ASP A 189 4.41 29.57 34.24
C ASP A 189 5.95 29.45 34.39
N ILE A 190 6.56 28.27 34.15
CA ILE A 190 7.34 27.84 32.94
C ILE A 190 7.60 26.29 32.99
N ASP A 191 7.45 25.58 31.87
CA ASP A 191 7.85 24.16 31.61
C ASP A 191 9.37 24.01 31.27
N PRO A 192 9.97 22.85 30.86
CA PRO A 192 9.49 21.45 30.65
C PRO A 192 10.40 20.41 31.38
N PRO A 193 10.45 19.09 31.06
CA PRO A 193 9.64 18.28 30.14
C PRO A 193 9.02 16.99 30.73
N GLU A 194 8.11 16.38 29.97
CA GLU A 194 7.69 14.99 30.16
C GLU A 194 8.80 13.99 29.77
N GLY A 195 8.73 12.79 30.32
CA GLY A 195 9.62 11.67 29.99
C GLY A 195 9.09 10.32 30.47
N ASP A 196 7.77 10.19 30.59
CA ASP A 196 7.15 9.04 31.24
C ASP A 196 7.07 7.83 30.30
N ARG A 197 7.50 6.67 30.80
CA ARG A 197 7.59 5.44 30.01
C ARG A 197 6.27 4.68 30.08
N VAL A 198 5.38 5.00 29.15
CA VAL A 198 4.08 4.31 28.98
C VAL A 198 4.28 2.79 28.95
N ALA A 199 3.87 2.12 30.02
CA ALA A 199 3.68 0.68 30.02
C ALA A 199 2.41 0.36 29.19
N ASN A 200 2.51 -0.56 28.24
CA ASN A 200 1.39 -0.93 27.37
C ASN A 200 0.26 -1.60 28.16
N GLN A 201 -0.67 -0.78 28.65
CA GLN A 201 -1.95 -1.24 29.19
C GLN A 201 -2.83 -1.72 28.03
N SER A 202 -3.09 -3.02 27.96
CA SER A 202 -4.00 -3.62 26.99
C SER A 202 -5.35 -3.95 27.64
N ILE A 203 -6.44 -3.64 26.93
CA ILE A 203 -7.81 -3.89 27.36
C ILE A 203 -8.42 -4.94 26.45
N ARG A 204 -8.99 -6.00 27.04
CA ARG A 204 -9.69 -7.05 26.27
C ARG A 204 -11.10 -6.60 25.93
N VAL A 205 -11.33 -6.25 24.66
CA VAL A 205 -12.62 -5.84 24.12
C VAL A 205 -13.30 -7.04 23.44
N ASN A 206 -14.64 -7.10 23.47
CA ASN A 206 -15.40 -8.11 22.75
C ASN A 206 -15.49 -7.77 21.25
N VAL A 207 -15.45 -8.77 20.37
CA VAL A 207 -15.51 -8.59 18.90
C VAL A 207 -16.81 -7.89 18.49
N ASP A 208 -17.95 -8.29 19.07
CA ASP A 208 -19.27 -7.71 18.81
C ASP A 208 -19.31 -6.19 19.08
N ALA A 209 -18.54 -5.72 20.05
CA ALA A 209 -18.45 -4.29 20.38
C ALA A 209 -17.66 -3.51 19.32
N LEU A 210 -16.62 -4.11 18.73
CA LEU A 210 -15.88 -3.51 17.61
C LEU A 210 -16.71 -3.51 16.30
N GLU A 211 -17.51 -4.55 16.06
CA GLU A 211 -18.43 -4.56 14.90
C GLU A 211 -19.59 -3.57 15.07
N HIS A 212 -20.14 -3.43 16.28
CA HIS A 212 -21.14 -2.40 16.57
C HIS A 212 -20.56 -0.99 16.47
N LEU A 213 -19.35 -0.74 16.98
CA LEU A 213 -18.62 0.51 16.77
C LEU A 213 -18.44 0.80 15.29
N MET A 214 -17.93 -0.13 14.48
CA MET A 214 -17.80 0.06 13.03
C MET A 214 -19.13 0.36 12.32
N THR A 215 -20.23 -0.23 12.80
CA THR A 215 -21.57 0.06 12.29
C THR A 215 -21.97 1.51 12.58
N MET A 216 -21.81 1.97 13.83
CA MET A 216 -22.08 3.36 14.21
C MET A 216 -21.15 4.37 13.52
N VAL A 217 -19.87 4.02 13.29
CA VAL A 217 -18.96 4.84 12.46
C VAL A 217 -19.46 4.95 11.04
N SER A 218 -19.92 3.84 10.45
CA SER A 218 -20.46 3.82 9.08
C SER A 218 -21.73 4.68 8.97
N GLU A 219 -22.62 4.62 9.97
CA GLU A 219 -23.81 5.48 10.06
C GLU A 219 -23.46 6.95 10.31
N LEU A 220 -22.40 7.24 11.08
CA LEU A 220 -21.89 8.60 11.29
C LEU A 220 -21.26 9.18 10.02
N VAL A 221 -20.51 8.38 9.24
CA VAL A 221 -19.97 8.77 7.92
C VAL A 221 -21.10 9.05 6.93
N LEU A 222 -22.14 8.21 6.90
CA LEU A 222 -23.34 8.49 6.10
C LEU A 222 -24.00 9.79 6.56
N THR A 223 -24.24 9.97 7.87
CA THR A 223 -24.87 11.18 8.45
C THR A 223 -24.06 12.46 8.15
N ARG A 224 -22.72 12.41 8.25
CA ARG A 224 -21.78 13.45 7.81
C ARG A 224 -22.05 13.81 6.34
N ASN A 225 -22.13 12.82 5.45
CA ASN A 225 -22.36 13.06 4.04
C ASN A 225 -23.75 13.69 3.78
N GLN A 226 -24.81 13.23 4.46
CA GLN A 226 -26.15 13.86 4.36
C GLN A 226 -26.11 15.34 4.76
N LEU A 227 -25.45 15.66 5.88
CA LEU A 227 -25.33 17.03 6.39
C LEU A 227 -24.48 17.92 5.48
N LEU A 228 -23.39 17.39 4.93
CA LEU A 228 -22.57 18.08 3.92
C LEU A 228 -23.36 18.31 2.62
N GLU A 229 -24.24 17.40 2.21
CA GLU A 229 -25.10 17.60 1.05
C GLU A 229 -26.16 18.68 1.31
N ILE A 230 -26.82 18.67 2.47
CA ILE A 230 -27.75 19.73 2.89
C ILE A 230 -27.04 21.09 2.92
N SER A 231 -25.80 21.15 3.42
CA SER A 231 -24.96 22.36 3.42
C SER A 231 -24.32 22.72 2.08
N ARG A 232 -24.48 21.90 1.03
CA ARG A 232 -24.22 22.26 -0.37
C ARG A 232 -25.48 22.78 -1.06
N ARG A 233 -26.66 22.25 -0.71
CA ARG A 233 -27.97 22.68 -1.23
C ARG A 233 -28.43 24.03 -0.64
N ASN A 234 -28.08 24.31 0.62
CA ASN A 234 -28.29 25.61 1.26
C ASN A 234 -27.00 26.44 1.16
N GLU A 235 -27.09 27.71 0.75
CA GLU A 235 -25.91 28.58 0.62
C GLU A 235 -25.32 29.05 1.98
N ASP A 236 -26.00 28.77 3.10
CA ASP A 236 -25.65 29.16 4.46
C ASP A 236 -24.19 28.90 4.81
N THR A 237 -23.45 29.98 5.05
CA THR A 237 -22.01 29.91 5.32
C THR A 237 -21.69 29.57 6.79
N GLU A 238 -22.65 29.77 7.70
CA GLU A 238 -22.47 29.52 9.14
C GLU A 238 -22.25 28.03 9.46
N PHE A 239 -22.94 27.11 8.76
CA PHE A 239 -22.84 25.66 9.02
C PHE A 239 -21.61 24.99 8.39
N LYS A 240 -20.96 25.61 7.39
CA LYS A 240 -19.84 25.01 6.65
C LYS A 240 -18.63 24.70 7.56
N VAL A 241 -18.28 25.62 8.48
CA VAL A 241 -17.13 25.43 9.39
C VAL A 241 -17.42 24.37 10.48
N PRO A 242 -18.58 24.37 11.17
CA PRO A 242 -18.98 23.27 12.05
C PRO A 242 -19.02 21.90 11.35
N LEU A 243 -19.54 21.81 10.12
CA LEU A 243 -19.62 20.55 9.40
C LEU A 243 -18.25 20.06 8.90
N GLN A 244 -17.33 20.95 8.53
CA GLN A 244 -15.95 20.55 8.25
C GLN A 244 -15.25 20.00 9.51
N ARG A 245 -15.52 20.57 10.69
CA ARG A 245 -15.01 20.00 11.96
C ARG A 245 -15.62 18.63 12.27
N LEU A 246 -16.93 18.46 12.08
CA LEU A 246 -17.60 17.16 12.21
C LEU A 246 -17.00 16.13 11.24
N SER A 247 -16.73 16.52 10.00
CA SER A 247 -16.06 15.68 9.00
C SER A 247 -14.69 15.20 9.48
N ASN A 248 -13.84 16.11 9.96
CA ASN A 248 -12.49 15.75 10.42
C ASN A 248 -12.55 14.80 11.64
N VAL A 249 -13.36 15.13 12.66
CA VAL A 249 -13.53 14.27 13.85
C VAL A 249 -14.12 12.90 13.48
N THR A 250 -15.00 12.82 12.48
CA THR A 250 -15.53 11.55 11.99
C THR A 250 -14.44 10.70 11.33
N ALA A 251 -13.54 11.31 10.56
CA ALA A 251 -12.42 10.62 9.92
C ALA A 251 -11.37 10.14 10.96
N GLU A 252 -11.01 10.98 11.92
CA GLU A 252 -10.12 10.62 13.04
C GLU A 252 -10.68 9.43 13.86
N LEU A 253 -11.99 9.47 14.14
CA LEU A 253 -12.68 8.40 14.87
C LEU A 253 -12.76 7.11 14.03
N GLN A 254 -12.99 7.21 12.71
CA GLN A 254 -12.94 6.07 11.80
C GLN A 254 -11.54 5.43 11.77
N GLU A 255 -10.47 6.24 11.66
CA GLU A 255 -9.09 5.74 11.67
C GLU A 255 -8.76 5.04 13.01
N GLY A 256 -9.20 5.60 14.14
CA GLY A 256 -9.03 5.01 15.46
C GLY A 256 -9.75 3.66 15.62
N VAL A 257 -11.00 3.55 15.18
CA VAL A 257 -11.74 2.27 15.24
C VAL A 257 -11.16 1.25 14.26
N MET A 258 -10.71 1.67 13.06
CA MET A 258 -9.99 0.80 12.13
C MET A 258 -8.71 0.22 12.74
N LYS A 259 -7.84 1.06 13.35
CA LYS A 259 -6.60 0.61 14.01
C LYS A 259 -6.87 -0.37 15.15
N THR A 260 -7.91 -0.16 15.95
CA THR A 260 -8.29 -1.10 17.03
C THR A 260 -8.92 -2.41 16.53
N ARG A 261 -9.29 -2.51 15.24
CA ARG A 261 -9.78 -3.72 14.57
C ARG A 261 -8.70 -4.45 13.74
N MET A 262 -7.57 -3.79 13.44
CA MET A 262 -6.43 -4.40 12.74
C MET A 262 -5.82 -5.57 13.53
N GLN A 263 -5.24 -6.53 12.81
CA GLN A 263 -4.46 -7.64 13.36
C GLN A 263 -3.21 -7.91 12.50
N PRO A 264 -2.05 -8.27 13.11
CA PRO A 264 -0.85 -8.62 12.35
C PRO A 264 -1.06 -9.84 11.43
N ILE A 265 -0.68 -9.69 10.15
CA ILE A 265 -0.88 -10.70 9.11
C ILE A 265 -0.19 -12.04 9.40
N GLY A 266 0.86 -12.05 10.22
CA GLY A 266 1.51 -13.26 10.72
C GLY A 266 0.55 -14.25 11.39
N ASN A 267 -0.60 -13.79 11.89
CA ASN A 267 -1.68 -14.65 12.41
C ASN A 267 -2.32 -15.55 11.34
N ALA A 268 -2.33 -15.14 10.06
CA ALA A 268 -2.71 -16.01 8.95
C ALA A 268 -1.61 -17.03 8.62
N TRP A 269 -0.35 -16.68 8.85
CA TRP A 269 0.82 -17.43 8.38
C TRP A 269 1.32 -18.50 9.37
N GLN A 270 0.86 -18.49 10.63
CA GLN A 270 1.34 -19.39 11.71
C GLN A 270 1.37 -20.89 11.34
N LYS A 271 0.48 -21.35 10.44
CA LYS A 271 0.39 -22.74 10.00
C LYS A 271 1.36 -23.10 8.86
N LEU A 272 1.82 -22.12 8.09
CA LEU A 272 2.60 -22.33 6.86
C LEU A 272 3.95 -23.04 7.11
N PRO A 273 4.74 -22.74 8.17
CA PRO A 273 5.99 -23.45 8.42
C PRO A 273 5.82 -24.96 8.68
N ARG A 274 4.69 -25.37 9.28
CA ARG A 274 4.36 -26.79 9.44
C ARG A 274 3.99 -27.41 8.08
N ILE A 275 3.11 -26.75 7.33
CA ILE A 275 2.65 -27.24 6.02
C ILE A 275 3.81 -27.37 5.02
N VAL A 276 4.77 -26.45 5.02
CA VAL A 276 5.98 -26.54 4.18
C VAL A 276 6.93 -27.64 4.64
N ARG A 277 7.09 -27.86 5.95
CA ARG A 277 7.88 -28.99 6.49
C ARG A 277 7.26 -30.35 6.14
N ASP A 278 5.93 -30.46 6.26
CA ASP A 278 5.18 -31.67 5.94
C ASP A 278 5.27 -31.98 4.42
N LEU A 279 5.06 -30.97 3.55
CA LEU A 279 5.20 -31.09 2.09
C LEU A 279 6.65 -31.35 1.64
N SER A 280 7.65 -30.77 2.31
CA SER A 280 9.07 -31.03 2.06
C SER A 280 9.40 -32.52 2.23
N GLY A 281 8.85 -33.14 3.28
CA GLY A 281 8.96 -34.58 3.53
C GLY A 281 8.17 -35.44 2.53
N GLU A 282 6.92 -35.08 2.22
CA GLU A 282 6.06 -35.82 1.28
C GLU A 282 6.60 -35.81 -0.16
N LEU A 283 7.15 -34.68 -0.60
CA LEU A 283 7.64 -34.48 -1.98
C LEU A 283 9.13 -34.77 -2.16
N GLY A 284 9.89 -35.02 -1.09
CA GLY A 284 11.33 -35.24 -1.14
C GLY A 284 12.14 -34.00 -1.59
N LYS A 285 11.64 -32.79 -1.31
CA LYS A 285 12.27 -31.51 -1.70
C LYS A 285 12.81 -30.78 -0.48
N GLN A 286 14.01 -30.23 -0.55
CA GLN A 286 14.52 -29.32 0.47
C GLN A 286 13.89 -27.93 0.25
N ILE A 287 13.13 -27.42 1.22
CA ILE A 287 12.39 -26.15 1.09
C ILE A 287 12.65 -25.25 2.30
N GLU A 288 13.06 -24.02 2.03
CA GLU A 288 13.10 -22.90 2.97
C GLU A 288 11.83 -22.04 2.84
N LEU A 289 11.34 -21.52 3.96
CA LEU A 289 10.22 -20.57 4.02
C LEU A 289 10.67 -19.28 4.69
N GLU A 290 10.95 -18.26 3.90
CA GLU A 290 11.21 -16.91 4.38
C GLU A 290 9.88 -16.16 4.59
N MET A 291 9.76 -15.42 5.70
CA MET A 291 8.55 -14.63 6.02
C MET A 291 8.96 -13.22 6.49
N HIS A 292 8.54 -12.19 5.75
CA HIS A 292 8.86 -10.79 6.02
C HIS A 292 7.59 -9.95 6.23
N GLY A 293 7.64 -8.97 7.13
CA GLY A 293 6.49 -8.11 7.43
C GLY A 293 5.31 -8.85 8.08
N ALA A 294 5.57 -9.87 8.89
CA ALA A 294 4.52 -10.61 9.62
C ALA A 294 3.79 -9.75 10.68
N ASP A 295 4.38 -8.62 11.03
CA ASP A 295 3.86 -7.51 11.82
C ASP A 295 2.90 -6.59 11.05
N THR A 296 2.87 -6.65 9.71
CA THR A 296 1.98 -5.82 8.86
C THR A 296 0.52 -5.98 9.29
N GLU A 297 -0.10 -4.86 9.66
CA GLU A 297 -1.49 -4.81 10.09
C GLU A 297 -2.47 -5.01 8.91
N LEU A 298 -3.49 -5.85 9.13
CA LEU A 298 -4.54 -6.22 8.19
C LEU A 298 -5.89 -6.34 8.93
N ASP A 299 -6.99 -6.01 8.26
CA ASP A 299 -8.33 -6.15 8.82
C ASP A 299 -8.67 -7.60 9.22
N ARG A 300 -9.31 -7.82 10.38
CA ARG A 300 -9.67 -9.16 10.87
C ARG A 300 -10.46 -10.00 9.86
N GLN A 301 -11.50 -9.45 9.24
CA GLN A 301 -12.37 -10.23 8.33
C GLN A 301 -11.61 -10.59 7.04
N VAL A 302 -10.75 -9.69 6.56
CA VAL A 302 -9.83 -9.97 5.44
C VAL A 302 -8.77 -11.00 5.83
N LEU A 303 -8.22 -10.90 7.05
CA LEU A 303 -7.24 -11.84 7.61
C LEU A 303 -7.82 -13.25 7.79
N ASP A 304 -9.12 -13.39 8.03
CA ASP A 304 -9.81 -14.68 8.01
C ASP A 304 -10.00 -15.21 6.57
N LEU A 305 -10.38 -14.36 5.61
CA LEU A 305 -10.58 -14.75 4.19
C LEU A 305 -9.27 -15.08 3.43
N ILE A 306 -8.13 -14.50 3.82
CA ILE A 306 -6.84 -14.65 3.12
C ILE A 306 -6.06 -15.92 3.51
N LYS A 307 -6.40 -16.57 4.64
CA LYS A 307 -5.70 -17.75 5.19
C LYS A 307 -5.63 -18.94 4.22
N ASP A 308 -6.77 -19.32 3.65
CA ASP A 308 -6.86 -20.46 2.74
C ASP A 308 -6.20 -20.16 1.37
N PRO A 309 -6.39 -18.96 0.76
CA PRO A 309 -5.61 -18.53 -0.40
C PRO A 309 -4.09 -18.63 -0.22
N LEU A 310 -3.55 -18.11 0.89
CA LEU A 310 -2.11 -18.17 1.17
C LEU A 310 -1.61 -19.61 1.34
N THR A 311 -2.39 -20.43 2.05
CA THR A 311 -2.11 -21.85 2.21
C THR A 311 -2.07 -22.59 0.88
N HIS A 312 -2.97 -22.26 -0.05
CA HIS A 312 -2.98 -22.88 -1.38
C HIS A 312 -1.84 -22.40 -2.29
N MET A 313 -1.54 -21.09 -2.32
CA MET A 313 -0.42 -20.58 -3.14
C MET A 313 0.94 -21.12 -2.68
N VAL A 314 1.21 -21.12 -1.37
CA VAL A 314 2.47 -21.69 -0.82
C VAL A 314 2.57 -23.18 -1.10
N ARG A 315 1.45 -23.93 -1.06
CA ARG A 315 1.41 -25.33 -1.51
C ARG A 315 1.74 -25.47 -3.00
N ASN A 316 1.21 -24.60 -3.86
CA ASN A 316 1.44 -24.69 -5.30
C ASN A 316 2.91 -24.38 -5.67
N SER A 317 3.56 -23.42 -4.99
CA SER A 317 5.00 -23.21 -5.10
C SER A 317 5.81 -24.41 -4.59
N ALA A 318 5.39 -25.08 -3.50
CA ALA A 318 6.07 -26.28 -2.99
C ALA A 318 5.90 -27.52 -3.90
N ASP A 319 4.69 -27.78 -4.40
CA ASP A 319 4.34 -28.95 -5.24
C ASP A 319 4.82 -28.78 -6.69
N HIS A 320 4.46 -27.68 -7.34
CA HIS A 320 4.66 -27.50 -8.78
C HIS A 320 5.78 -26.49 -9.14
N GLY A 321 5.97 -25.45 -8.33
CA GLY A 321 7.01 -24.43 -8.54
C GLY A 321 8.42 -24.99 -8.37
N LEU A 322 8.78 -25.36 -7.15
CA LEU A 322 10.12 -25.88 -6.82
C LEU A 322 10.41 -27.23 -7.48
N GLU A 323 11.66 -27.42 -7.89
CA GLU A 323 12.18 -28.65 -8.45
C GLU A 323 12.76 -29.58 -7.36
N THR A 324 12.98 -30.84 -7.69
CA THR A 324 13.70 -31.76 -6.80
C THR A 324 15.19 -31.36 -6.70
N PRO A 325 15.91 -31.67 -5.61
CA PRO A 325 17.31 -31.26 -5.46
C PRO A 325 18.22 -31.68 -6.63
N ALA A 326 17.98 -32.85 -7.21
CA ALA A 326 18.70 -33.33 -8.41
C ALA A 326 18.38 -32.50 -9.68
N GLU A 327 17.12 -32.11 -9.90
CA GLU A 327 16.75 -31.17 -10.97
C GLU A 327 17.38 -29.79 -10.74
N ARG A 328 17.41 -29.30 -9.49
CA ARG A 328 17.98 -28.00 -9.13
C ARG A 328 19.48 -27.93 -9.41
N VAL A 329 20.25 -28.93 -8.96
CA VAL A 329 21.70 -29.00 -9.25
C VAL A 329 21.96 -29.15 -10.75
N ALA A 330 21.16 -29.94 -11.47
CA ALA A 330 21.26 -30.04 -12.94
C ALA A 330 20.95 -28.72 -13.67
N ALA A 331 20.12 -27.86 -13.08
CA ALA A 331 19.83 -26.50 -13.54
C ALA A 331 20.80 -25.42 -12.99
N GLY A 332 21.85 -25.79 -12.27
CA GLY A 332 22.83 -24.86 -11.69
C GLY A 332 22.36 -24.10 -10.44
N LYS A 333 21.24 -24.51 -9.84
CA LYS A 333 20.66 -23.92 -8.63
C LYS A 333 21.17 -24.61 -7.35
N ALA A 334 21.03 -23.92 -6.22
CA ALA A 334 21.21 -24.53 -4.90
C ALA A 334 20.21 -25.68 -4.67
N GLU A 335 20.63 -26.75 -4.00
CA GLU A 335 19.79 -27.92 -3.67
C GLU A 335 18.51 -27.55 -2.90
N GLN A 336 18.59 -26.51 -2.06
CA GLN A 336 17.48 -25.96 -1.31
C GLN A 336 16.66 -25.00 -2.20
N GLY A 337 15.35 -25.24 -2.27
CA GLY A 337 14.38 -24.31 -2.83
C GLY A 337 13.94 -23.29 -1.77
N THR A 338 13.62 -22.07 -2.20
CA THR A 338 13.18 -20.99 -1.31
C THR A 338 11.79 -20.53 -1.72
N ILE A 339 10.87 -20.48 -0.75
CA ILE A 339 9.58 -19.80 -0.87
C ILE A 339 9.65 -18.57 0.03
N ARG A 340 9.47 -17.38 -0.56
CA ARG A 340 9.45 -16.10 0.14
C ARG A 340 8.02 -15.59 0.22
N LEU A 341 7.58 -15.28 1.43
CA LEU A 341 6.31 -14.64 1.72
C LEU A 341 6.59 -13.27 2.34
N SER A 342 6.12 -12.19 1.72
CA SER A 342 6.27 -10.84 2.25
C SER A 342 4.95 -10.10 2.27
N ALA A 343 4.79 -9.22 3.27
CA ALA A 343 3.71 -8.25 3.32
C ALA A 343 4.25 -6.88 3.72
N TYR A 344 3.63 -5.82 3.20
CA TYR A 344 3.96 -4.43 3.53
C TYR A 344 2.80 -3.50 3.11
N HIS A 345 2.84 -2.23 3.54
CA HIS A 345 1.88 -1.20 3.11
C HIS A 345 2.49 -0.34 1.99
N GLU A 346 1.75 -0.12 0.90
CA GLU A 346 2.14 0.68 -0.25
C GLU A 346 0.92 1.43 -0.81
N GLY A 347 0.97 2.77 -0.92
CA GLY A 347 -0.05 3.54 -1.65
C GLY A 347 -1.51 3.32 -1.21
N GLY A 348 -1.77 3.18 0.10
CA GLY A 348 -3.11 2.89 0.63
C GLY A 348 -3.58 1.44 0.47
N HIS A 349 -2.69 0.55 0.02
CA HIS A 349 -2.92 -0.88 -0.13
C HIS A 349 -1.95 -1.70 0.74
N ILE A 350 -2.41 -2.87 1.18
CA ILE A 350 -1.59 -3.93 1.76
C ILE A 350 -1.17 -4.81 0.60
N ILE A 351 0.13 -4.87 0.35
CA ILE A 351 0.73 -5.72 -0.67
C ILE A 351 1.16 -7.01 0.01
N ILE A 352 0.77 -8.15 -0.55
CA ILE A 352 1.22 -9.48 -0.11
C ILE A 352 1.84 -10.17 -1.32
N CYS A 353 3.12 -10.50 -1.25
CA CYS A 353 3.84 -11.17 -2.32
C CYS A 353 4.26 -12.57 -1.88
N ILE A 354 3.95 -13.57 -2.72
CA ILE A 354 4.35 -14.96 -2.58
C ILE A 354 5.27 -15.25 -3.76
N ALA A 355 6.53 -15.59 -3.52
CA ALA A 355 7.52 -15.88 -4.56
C ALA A 355 8.25 -17.20 -4.30
N ASP A 356 8.66 -17.88 -5.36
CA ASP A 356 9.53 -19.06 -5.31
C ASP A 356 10.66 -18.96 -6.33
N ASN A 357 11.80 -19.61 -6.04
CA ASN A 357 12.94 -19.72 -6.96
C ASN A 357 12.92 -21.04 -7.79
N GLY A 358 11.71 -21.52 -8.12
CA GLY A 358 11.46 -22.79 -8.79
C GLY A 358 11.59 -22.74 -10.32
N ARG A 359 10.96 -23.68 -11.02
CA ARG A 359 11.04 -23.78 -12.50
C ARG A 359 10.21 -22.72 -13.24
N GLY A 360 9.39 -21.97 -12.51
CA GLY A 360 8.41 -21.03 -13.06
C GLY A 360 7.21 -21.72 -13.73
N LEU A 361 6.30 -20.91 -14.26
CA LEU A 361 5.13 -21.36 -15.00
C LEU A 361 5.51 -21.83 -16.40
N ASN A 362 5.07 -23.04 -16.76
CA ASN A 362 5.31 -23.58 -18.10
C ASN A 362 4.31 -22.97 -19.10
N THR A 363 4.70 -21.86 -19.75
CA THR A 363 3.86 -21.12 -20.70
C THR A 363 3.27 -22.03 -21.79
N GLU A 364 4.05 -22.95 -22.37
CA GLU A 364 3.57 -23.87 -23.43
C GLU A 364 2.47 -24.84 -22.97
N ARG A 365 2.56 -25.39 -21.74
CA ARG A 365 1.47 -26.19 -21.18
C ARG A 365 0.23 -25.35 -20.91
N ILE A 366 0.38 -24.09 -20.49
CA ILE A 366 -0.74 -23.17 -20.28
C ILE A 366 -1.42 -22.85 -21.63
N LYS A 367 -0.64 -22.52 -22.67
CA LYS A 367 -1.11 -22.33 -24.05
C LYS A 367 -1.91 -23.52 -24.57
N ALA A 368 -1.30 -24.71 -24.56
CA ALA A 368 -1.93 -25.94 -25.04
C ALA A 368 -3.21 -26.28 -24.26
N LYS A 369 -3.22 -26.03 -22.93
CA LYS A 369 -4.41 -26.25 -22.10
C LYS A 369 -5.52 -25.25 -22.41
N ALA A 370 -5.20 -23.97 -22.62
CA ALA A 370 -6.16 -22.92 -22.97
C ALA A 370 -6.85 -23.20 -24.31
N LEU A 371 -6.08 -23.62 -25.33
CA LEU A 371 -6.61 -24.11 -26.61
C LEU A 371 -7.54 -25.33 -26.41
N SER A 372 -7.09 -26.34 -25.65
CA SER A 372 -7.89 -27.57 -25.42
C SER A 372 -9.19 -27.33 -24.65
N ASN A 373 -9.24 -26.25 -23.85
CA ASN A 373 -10.42 -25.83 -23.10
C ASN A 373 -11.31 -24.84 -23.87
N GLY A 374 -10.91 -24.42 -25.09
CA GLY A 374 -11.65 -23.44 -25.89
C GLY A 374 -11.67 -22.02 -25.31
N LEU A 375 -10.69 -21.64 -24.48
CA LEU A 375 -10.64 -20.33 -23.82
C LEU A 375 -10.09 -19.21 -24.72
N VAL A 376 -9.39 -19.56 -25.79
CA VAL A 376 -8.75 -18.66 -26.76
C VAL A 376 -8.48 -19.46 -28.04
N SER A 377 -8.45 -18.81 -29.20
CA SER A 377 -8.03 -19.42 -30.47
C SER A 377 -6.51 -19.31 -30.70
N GLU A 378 -5.99 -20.13 -31.62
CA GLU A 378 -4.57 -20.17 -31.96
C GLU A 378 -4.04 -18.82 -32.47
N ALA A 379 -4.80 -18.15 -33.34
CA ALA A 379 -4.45 -16.83 -33.91
C ALA A 379 -4.55 -15.66 -32.92
N GLU A 380 -5.30 -15.80 -31.82
CA GLU A 380 -5.32 -14.83 -30.72
C GLU A 380 -4.16 -15.07 -29.75
N LEU A 381 -3.85 -16.35 -29.51
CA LEU A 381 -2.80 -16.79 -28.58
C LEU A 381 -1.40 -16.40 -29.09
N GLU A 382 -1.15 -16.42 -30.40
CA GLU A 382 0.07 -15.84 -31.00
C GLU A 382 0.24 -14.33 -30.73
N LYS A 383 -0.86 -13.60 -30.48
CA LYS A 383 -0.87 -12.15 -30.24
C LYS A 383 -0.82 -11.79 -28.74
N MET A 384 -0.86 -12.77 -27.84
CA MET A 384 -0.80 -12.56 -26.39
C MET A 384 0.62 -12.49 -25.85
N SER A 385 0.86 -11.61 -24.87
CA SER A 385 2.08 -11.64 -24.06
C SER A 385 2.02 -12.76 -23.01
N GLU A 386 3.19 -13.21 -22.53
CA GLU A 386 3.25 -14.24 -21.48
C GLU A 386 2.45 -13.86 -20.23
N ALA A 387 2.47 -12.58 -19.83
CA ALA A 387 1.71 -12.09 -18.68
C ALA A 387 0.18 -12.09 -18.91
N GLN A 388 -0.30 -12.18 -20.16
CA GLN A 388 -1.70 -12.47 -20.48
C GLN A 388 -1.98 -13.98 -20.44
N ILE A 389 -1.07 -14.79 -20.99
CA ILE A 389 -1.18 -16.26 -20.99
C ILE A 389 -1.17 -16.81 -19.55
N HIS A 390 -0.28 -16.32 -18.68
CA HIS A 390 -0.20 -16.74 -17.28
C HIS A 390 -1.50 -16.45 -16.50
N LYS A 391 -2.32 -15.49 -16.91
CA LYS A 391 -3.64 -15.23 -16.26
C LYS A 391 -4.65 -16.35 -16.49
N PHE A 392 -4.48 -17.21 -17.49
CA PHE A 392 -5.38 -18.37 -17.69
C PHE A 392 -5.37 -19.35 -16.51
N ILE A 393 -4.33 -19.34 -15.64
CA ILE A 393 -4.34 -20.17 -14.43
C ILE A 393 -5.51 -19.86 -13.48
N PHE A 394 -6.07 -18.65 -13.55
CA PHE A 394 -7.23 -18.22 -12.76
C PHE A 394 -8.58 -18.44 -13.45
N ALA A 395 -8.62 -19.04 -14.64
CA ALA A 395 -9.87 -19.34 -15.33
C ALA A 395 -10.60 -20.51 -14.64
N PRO A 396 -11.95 -20.48 -14.54
CA PRO A 396 -12.71 -21.54 -13.86
C PRO A 396 -12.41 -22.94 -14.38
N GLY A 397 -12.06 -23.86 -13.47
CA GLY A 397 -11.70 -25.24 -13.82
C GLY A 397 -10.40 -25.40 -14.62
N PHE A 398 -9.56 -24.36 -14.71
CA PHE A 398 -8.26 -24.46 -15.36
C PHE A 398 -7.24 -25.16 -14.46
N SER A 399 -6.72 -26.29 -14.92
CA SER A 399 -5.61 -26.99 -14.28
C SER A 399 -4.70 -27.62 -15.33
N THR A 400 -3.39 -27.57 -15.05
CA THR A 400 -2.32 -28.18 -15.86
C THR A 400 -1.96 -29.59 -15.39
N ALA A 401 -2.57 -30.08 -14.29
CA ALA A 401 -2.35 -31.41 -13.76
C ALA A 401 -3.05 -32.48 -14.62
N ALA A 402 -2.33 -33.54 -14.99
CA ALA A 402 -2.86 -34.66 -15.79
C ALA A 402 -3.69 -35.67 -14.97
N ALA A 403 -3.61 -35.61 -13.64
CA ALA A 403 -4.37 -36.43 -12.71
C ALA A 403 -4.65 -35.63 -11.42
N VAL A 404 -5.73 -35.96 -10.71
CA VAL A 404 -6.04 -35.36 -9.41
C VAL A 404 -5.13 -35.97 -8.35
N THR A 405 -4.20 -35.18 -7.80
CA THR A 405 -3.38 -35.59 -6.66
C THR A 405 -4.23 -35.66 -5.39
N SER A 406 -3.93 -36.63 -4.52
CA SER A 406 -4.57 -36.80 -3.20
C SER A 406 -4.54 -35.52 -2.36
N VAL A 407 -3.43 -34.77 -2.46
CA VAL A 407 -3.18 -33.52 -1.74
C VAL A 407 -4.11 -32.38 -2.19
N SER A 408 -4.60 -32.40 -3.44
CA SER A 408 -5.50 -31.39 -4.01
C SER A 408 -7.00 -31.72 -3.86
N GLY A 409 -7.35 -32.83 -3.20
CA GLY A 409 -8.71 -33.37 -3.08
C GLY A 409 -9.74 -32.56 -2.27
N ARG A 410 -9.57 -31.23 -2.10
CA ARG A 410 -10.55 -30.34 -1.45
C ARG A 410 -11.22 -29.33 -2.38
N GLY A 411 -10.93 -29.35 -3.69
CA GLY A 411 -11.67 -28.55 -4.68
C GLY A 411 -11.39 -27.04 -4.64
N VAL A 412 -10.27 -26.62 -4.04
CA VAL A 412 -9.77 -25.24 -4.13
C VAL A 412 -8.80 -25.17 -5.30
N GLY A 413 -9.15 -24.41 -6.34
CA GLY A 413 -8.26 -24.05 -7.43
C GLY A 413 -7.77 -22.61 -7.32
N MET A 414 -6.97 -22.17 -8.30
CA MET A 414 -6.53 -20.79 -8.41
C MET A 414 -7.71 -19.85 -8.77
N ASP A 415 -8.75 -20.36 -9.43
CA ASP A 415 -10.04 -19.70 -9.65
C ASP A 415 -10.74 -19.35 -8.32
N VAL A 416 -10.77 -20.27 -7.35
CA VAL A 416 -11.30 -20.02 -6.00
C VAL A 416 -10.44 -18.99 -5.26
N VAL A 417 -9.11 -19.06 -5.40
CA VAL A 417 -8.19 -18.05 -4.83
C VAL A 417 -8.51 -16.66 -5.38
N ARG A 418 -8.58 -16.50 -6.71
CA ARG A 418 -8.94 -15.22 -7.32
C ARG A 418 -10.33 -14.74 -6.87
N THR A 419 -11.31 -15.65 -6.79
CA THR A 419 -12.67 -15.34 -6.31
C THR A 419 -12.69 -14.85 -4.85
N ASN A 420 -11.76 -15.31 -4.00
CA ASN A 420 -11.62 -14.80 -2.65
C ASN A 420 -10.90 -13.43 -2.58
N ILE A 421 -9.94 -13.17 -3.47
CA ILE A 421 -9.27 -11.85 -3.57
C ILE A 421 -10.22 -10.79 -4.14
N ASP A 422 -10.95 -11.10 -5.22
CA ASP A 422 -11.95 -10.22 -5.80
C ASP A 422 -13.05 -9.87 -4.75
N GLN A 423 -13.43 -10.81 -3.88
CA GLN A 423 -14.43 -10.59 -2.81
C GLN A 423 -14.01 -9.62 -1.69
N ILE A 424 -12.70 -9.45 -1.45
CA ILE A 424 -12.17 -8.47 -0.49
C ILE A 424 -11.83 -7.12 -1.15
N GLY A 425 -12.26 -6.91 -2.41
CA GLY A 425 -11.92 -5.72 -3.19
C GLY A 425 -10.43 -5.65 -3.58
N GLY A 426 -9.70 -6.76 -3.47
CA GLY A 426 -8.30 -6.85 -3.84
C GLY A 426 -8.09 -7.15 -5.32
N THR A 427 -6.84 -7.06 -5.75
CA THR A 427 -6.38 -7.50 -7.08
C THR A 427 -5.26 -8.52 -6.96
N ILE A 428 -5.10 -9.37 -7.97
CA ILE A 428 -4.05 -10.39 -8.04
C ILE A 428 -3.29 -10.29 -9.37
N GLU A 429 -1.96 -10.20 -9.26
CA GLU A 429 -1.00 -10.15 -10.35
C GLU A 429 -0.05 -11.35 -10.26
N VAL A 430 0.42 -11.83 -11.41
CA VAL A 430 1.38 -12.93 -11.50
C VAL A 430 2.48 -12.55 -12.47
N LYS A 431 3.72 -12.84 -12.09
CA LYS A 431 4.92 -12.77 -12.92
C LYS A 431 5.65 -14.09 -12.78
N SER A 432 6.19 -14.63 -13.87
CA SER A 432 7.02 -15.83 -13.80
C SER A 432 7.99 -15.86 -14.95
N VAL A 433 9.22 -16.30 -14.68
CA VAL A 433 10.29 -16.46 -15.65
C VAL A 433 10.71 -17.92 -15.63
N ALA A 434 10.69 -18.55 -16.81
CA ALA A 434 10.98 -19.97 -16.93
C ALA A 434 12.42 -20.27 -16.51
N GLY A 435 12.59 -21.18 -15.56
CA GLY A 435 13.90 -21.52 -14.98
C GLY A 435 14.33 -20.64 -13.80
N GLU A 436 13.71 -19.50 -13.54
CA GLU A 436 14.05 -18.64 -12.39
C GLU A 436 13.04 -18.77 -11.25
N GLY A 437 11.74 -18.77 -11.55
CA GLY A 437 10.71 -18.90 -10.53
C GLY A 437 9.35 -18.28 -10.87
N SER A 438 8.49 -18.18 -9.87
CA SER A 438 7.21 -17.48 -9.97
C SER A 438 7.01 -16.51 -8.81
N SER A 439 6.27 -15.41 -9.05
CA SER A 439 5.77 -14.53 -8.01
C SER A 439 4.32 -14.13 -8.25
N VAL A 440 3.54 -14.15 -7.16
CA VAL A 440 2.13 -13.80 -7.10
C VAL A 440 1.99 -12.62 -6.14
N THR A 441 1.52 -11.49 -6.64
CA THR A 441 1.33 -10.26 -5.86
C THR A 441 -0.16 -9.98 -5.70
N ILE A 442 -0.61 -9.91 -4.45
CA ILE A 442 -1.97 -9.53 -4.07
C ILE A 442 -1.92 -8.11 -3.52
N LYS A 443 -2.87 -7.26 -3.92
CA LYS A 443 -3.00 -5.88 -3.45
C LYS A 443 -4.39 -5.70 -2.86
N ILE A 444 -4.50 -5.32 -1.60
CA ILE A 444 -5.77 -5.20 -0.86
C ILE A 444 -5.90 -3.77 -0.32
N PRO A 445 -7.03 -3.06 -0.49
CA PRO A 445 -7.22 -1.74 0.15
C PRO A 445 -7.13 -1.79 1.67
N LEU A 446 -6.55 -0.76 2.33
CA LEU A 446 -6.56 -0.65 3.80
C LEU A 446 -7.94 -0.31 4.37
N THR A 447 -8.85 0.25 3.58
CA THR A 447 -10.14 0.76 4.04
C THR A 447 -11.24 -0.31 4.01
N LEU A 448 -12.06 -0.36 5.06
CA LEU A 448 -13.42 -0.87 4.90
C LEU A 448 -14.11 -0.04 3.81
N ALA A 449 -14.75 -0.72 2.86
CA ALA A 449 -14.83 -0.30 1.46
C ALA A 449 -15.56 1.03 1.20
N ILE A 450 -14.88 2.16 1.48
CA ILE A 450 -15.24 3.48 0.98
C ILE A 450 -14.53 3.68 -0.36
N VAL A 451 -15.30 3.98 -1.40
CA VAL A 451 -14.81 4.19 -2.77
C VAL A 451 -15.31 5.55 -3.25
N SER A 452 -14.44 6.38 -3.83
CA SER A 452 -14.90 7.55 -4.56
C SER A 452 -15.57 7.09 -5.86
N ALA A 453 -16.83 7.46 -6.06
CA ALA A 453 -17.59 7.10 -7.25
C ALA A 453 -18.25 8.33 -7.88
N LEU A 454 -18.29 8.33 -9.21
CA LEU A 454 -19.05 9.28 -10.00
C LEU A 454 -20.52 8.84 -9.99
N ILE A 455 -21.42 9.72 -9.55
CA ILE A 455 -22.86 9.47 -9.59
C ILE A 455 -23.40 9.88 -10.98
N VAL A 456 -24.10 8.96 -11.63
CA VAL A 456 -24.63 9.10 -13.00
C VAL A 456 -26.11 8.71 -13.06
N GLU A 457 -26.79 9.14 -14.12
CA GLU A 457 -28.22 8.86 -14.35
C GLU A 457 -28.42 8.00 -15.61
N ALA A 458 -29.30 7.00 -15.52
CA ALA A 458 -29.80 6.27 -16.69
C ALA A 458 -31.27 5.91 -16.50
N ALA A 459 -32.11 6.27 -17.47
CA ALA A 459 -33.58 6.11 -17.40
C ALA A 459 -34.25 6.73 -16.15
N GLY A 460 -33.66 7.78 -15.58
CA GLY A 460 -34.12 8.43 -14.34
C GLY A 460 -33.62 7.80 -13.04
N ASP A 461 -33.07 6.59 -13.09
CA ASP A 461 -32.41 5.94 -11.95
C ASP A 461 -30.95 6.40 -11.81
N ARG A 462 -30.47 6.48 -10.56
CA ARG A 462 -29.08 6.83 -10.25
C ARG A 462 -28.20 5.59 -10.05
N PHE A 463 -26.98 5.66 -10.57
CA PHE A 463 -25.95 4.63 -10.46
C PHE A 463 -24.61 5.25 -10.05
N ALA A 464 -23.74 4.44 -9.45
CA ALA A 464 -22.38 4.84 -9.10
C ALA A 464 -21.35 4.11 -9.99
N ILE A 465 -20.42 4.85 -10.60
CA ILE A 465 -19.28 4.29 -11.33
C ILE A 465 -18.00 4.59 -10.52
N PRO A 466 -17.20 3.59 -10.11
CA PRO A 466 -15.97 3.81 -9.36
C PRO A 466 -15.01 4.76 -10.08
N GLN A 467 -14.63 5.87 -9.45
CA GLN A 467 -13.87 6.95 -10.11
C GLN A 467 -12.52 6.48 -10.66
N LEU A 468 -11.88 5.51 -9.99
CA LEU A 468 -10.63 4.89 -10.44
C LEU A 468 -10.70 4.25 -11.84
N SER A 469 -11.91 3.90 -12.31
CA SER A 469 -12.13 3.36 -13.65
C SER A 469 -12.39 4.43 -14.72
N VAL A 470 -12.68 5.67 -14.32
CA VAL A 470 -13.06 6.78 -15.22
C VAL A 470 -11.82 7.54 -15.65
N VAL A 471 -11.54 7.54 -16.95
CA VAL A 471 -10.43 8.27 -17.58
C VAL A 471 -10.81 9.72 -17.84
N GLU A 472 -11.96 9.95 -18.48
CA GLU A 472 -12.47 11.28 -18.81
C GLU A 472 -13.99 11.27 -19.01
N LEU A 473 -14.60 12.46 -18.99
CA LEU A 473 -16.03 12.67 -19.24
C LEU A 473 -16.20 13.48 -20.51
N VAL A 474 -16.72 12.86 -21.56
CA VAL A 474 -16.97 13.49 -22.86
C VAL A 474 -18.46 13.76 -23.01
N ARG A 475 -18.84 14.98 -23.40
CA ARG A 475 -20.24 15.30 -23.73
C ARG A 475 -20.46 15.16 -25.23
N ALA A 476 -21.39 14.29 -25.62
CA ALA A 476 -21.83 14.22 -27.01
C ALA A 476 -22.61 15.48 -27.38
N ARG A 477 -22.34 16.01 -28.58
CA ARG A 477 -23.14 17.02 -29.27
C ARG A 477 -23.08 16.76 -30.77
N ALA A 478 -24.22 16.83 -31.46
CA ALA A 478 -24.34 16.71 -32.91
C ALA A 478 -23.29 17.52 -33.70
N ASN A 479 -22.97 18.73 -33.20
CA ASN A 479 -22.07 19.70 -33.84
C ASN A 479 -20.73 19.87 -33.09
N SER A 480 -20.18 18.81 -32.48
CA SER A 480 -18.84 18.84 -31.86
C SER A 480 -17.86 17.89 -32.56
N GLU A 481 -16.56 18.06 -32.32
CA GLU A 481 -15.52 17.13 -32.81
C GLU A 481 -15.72 15.70 -32.31
N HIS A 482 -16.42 15.53 -31.18
CA HIS A 482 -16.72 14.27 -30.52
C HIS A 482 -17.96 13.58 -31.12
N ARG A 483 -17.93 13.36 -32.45
CA ARG A 483 -19.04 12.73 -33.18
C ARG A 483 -19.15 11.24 -32.83
N ILE A 484 -20.38 10.80 -32.56
CA ILE A 484 -20.75 9.39 -32.50
C ILE A 484 -20.95 8.87 -33.92
N GLU A 485 -20.18 7.85 -34.29
CA GLU A 485 -20.31 7.12 -35.55
C GLU A 485 -20.94 5.74 -35.27
N ARG A 486 -21.45 5.07 -36.30
CA ARG A 486 -21.85 3.65 -36.21
C ARG A 486 -21.04 2.82 -37.18
N ILE A 487 -20.44 1.75 -36.67
CA ILE A 487 -19.73 0.73 -37.44
C ILE A 487 -20.47 -0.58 -37.22
N LYS A 488 -21.11 -1.09 -38.28
CA LYS A 488 -22.12 -2.15 -38.18
C LYS A 488 -23.19 -1.70 -37.15
N ASP A 489 -23.60 -2.55 -36.20
CA ASP A 489 -24.56 -2.19 -35.15
C ASP A 489 -23.95 -1.45 -33.95
N THR A 490 -22.61 -1.36 -33.87
CA THR A 490 -21.90 -0.77 -32.73
C THR A 490 -21.79 0.75 -32.89
N ALA A 491 -22.25 1.50 -31.88
CA ALA A 491 -21.94 2.92 -31.75
C ALA A 491 -20.48 3.09 -31.29
N VAL A 492 -19.74 4.01 -31.90
CA VAL A 492 -18.35 4.33 -31.55
C VAL A 492 -18.17 5.84 -31.46
N LEU A 493 -17.39 6.30 -30.50
CA LEU A 493 -16.95 7.69 -30.41
C LEU A 493 -15.57 7.82 -31.07
N ARG A 494 -15.42 8.80 -31.96
CA ARG A 494 -14.10 9.20 -32.45
C ARG A 494 -13.47 10.17 -31.47
N LEU A 495 -12.54 9.68 -30.63
CA LEU A 495 -11.90 10.45 -29.56
C LEU A 495 -10.38 10.47 -29.79
N ARG A 496 -9.81 11.66 -30.05
CA ARG A 496 -8.37 11.86 -30.34
C ARG A 496 -7.85 10.87 -31.40
N ASN A 497 -8.58 10.77 -32.51
CA ASN A 497 -8.41 9.82 -33.63
C ASN A 497 -8.48 8.31 -33.31
N LYS A 498 -8.80 7.92 -32.07
CA LYS A 498 -9.10 6.52 -31.71
C LYS A 498 -10.60 6.26 -31.77
N LEU A 499 -10.98 5.04 -32.13
CA LEU A 499 -12.37 4.58 -32.10
C LEU A 499 -12.66 3.93 -30.74
N LEU A 500 -13.50 4.57 -29.93
CA LEU A 500 -13.90 4.11 -28.60
C LEU A 500 -15.31 3.46 -28.71
N PRO A 501 -15.49 2.17 -28.44
CA PRO A 501 -16.82 1.54 -28.48
C PRO A 501 -17.72 2.11 -27.39
N LEU A 502 -18.98 2.41 -27.73
CA LEU A 502 -19.98 2.99 -26.83
C LEU A 502 -21.07 1.99 -26.47
N MET A 503 -21.44 1.93 -25.19
CA MET A 503 -22.61 1.17 -24.72
C MET A 503 -23.52 2.05 -23.86
N HIS A 504 -24.81 2.09 -24.19
CA HIS A 504 -25.81 2.83 -23.41
C HIS A 504 -26.15 2.07 -22.13
N LEU A 505 -26.01 2.72 -20.97
CA LEU A 505 -26.23 2.07 -19.67
C LEU A 505 -27.65 1.51 -19.53
N LYS A 506 -28.67 2.28 -19.92
CA LYS A 506 -30.08 1.81 -19.92
C LYS A 506 -30.34 0.56 -20.76
N LYS A 507 -29.57 0.36 -21.85
CA LYS A 507 -29.69 -0.83 -22.72
C LYS A 507 -29.01 -2.06 -22.14
N LEU A 508 -27.87 -1.89 -21.47
CA LEU A 508 -27.20 -2.97 -20.72
C LEU A 508 -28.11 -3.47 -19.58
N LEU A 509 -28.67 -2.51 -18.82
CA LEU A 509 -29.55 -2.77 -17.68
C LEU A 509 -30.98 -3.17 -18.08
N LYS A 510 -31.33 -3.07 -19.38
CA LYS A 510 -32.65 -3.38 -19.95
C LYS A 510 -33.81 -2.56 -19.37
N VAL A 511 -33.51 -1.33 -18.93
CA VAL A 511 -34.47 -0.31 -18.45
C VAL A 511 -34.71 0.76 -19.53
N ASP A 512 -34.84 0.33 -20.78
CA ASP A 512 -35.07 1.22 -21.92
C ASP A 512 -36.57 1.19 -22.31
N ASP A 513 -37.31 2.24 -21.95
CA ASP A 513 -38.77 2.40 -22.17
C ASP A 513 -39.21 2.46 -23.64
N GLY A 514 -38.33 2.12 -24.59
CA GLY A 514 -38.57 2.21 -26.03
C GLY A 514 -38.53 3.64 -26.57
N THR A 515 -38.34 4.64 -25.72
CA THR A 515 -38.04 6.02 -26.14
C THR A 515 -36.63 6.07 -26.73
N SER A 516 -36.55 6.43 -28.01
CA SER A 516 -35.29 6.59 -28.73
C SER A 516 -34.49 7.77 -28.14
N SER A 517 -33.66 7.48 -27.14
CA SER A 517 -32.66 8.41 -26.62
C SER A 517 -31.69 8.75 -27.75
N ASP A 518 -31.70 10.00 -28.18
CA ASP A 518 -30.79 10.48 -29.21
C ASP A 518 -29.35 10.46 -28.63
N PRO A 519 -28.41 9.67 -29.19
CA PRO A 519 -27.04 9.61 -28.67
C PRO A 519 -26.35 10.99 -28.66
N GLU A 520 -26.81 11.90 -29.52
CA GLU A 520 -26.20 13.20 -29.78
C GLU A 520 -26.34 14.24 -28.65
N ASN A 521 -27.01 13.91 -27.53
CA ASN A 521 -27.12 14.79 -26.35
C ASN A 521 -26.67 14.16 -25.01
N GLY A 522 -26.25 12.89 -25.01
CA GLY A 522 -25.84 12.17 -23.79
C GLY A 522 -24.46 12.55 -23.26
N PHE A 523 -24.17 12.11 -22.03
CA PHE A 523 -22.82 12.11 -21.49
C PHE A 523 -22.15 10.75 -21.72
N ILE A 524 -20.84 10.74 -21.95
CA ILE A 524 -20.04 9.54 -22.18
C ILE A 524 -18.97 9.48 -21.09
N VAL A 525 -19.10 8.49 -20.21
CA VAL A 525 -18.09 8.15 -19.20
C VAL A 525 -17.06 7.26 -19.89
N VAL A 526 -15.87 7.78 -20.17
CA VAL A 526 -14.79 6.99 -20.78
C VAL A 526 -14.15 6.16 -19.67
N THR A 527 -14.33 4.84 -19.72
CA THR A 527 -13.83 3.91 -18.71
C THR A 527 -12.71 3.02 -19.25
N GLN A 528 -11.69 2.78 -18.44
CA GLN A 528 -10.60 1.85 -18.73
C GLN A 528 -10.62 0.64 -17.77
N VAL A 529 -10.45 -0.55 -18.34
CA VAL A 529 -10.40 -1.83 -17.62
C VAL A 529 -9.19 -2.61 -18.15
N GLY A 530 -8.09 -2.55 -17.40
CA GLY A 530 -6.81 -3.09 -17.85
C GLY A 530 -6.36 -2.45 -19.17
N ASN A 531 -6.33 -3.26 -20.24
CA ASN A 531 -5.93 -2.83 -21.59
C ASN A 531 -7.11 -2.41 -22.48
N GLN A 532 -8.35 -2.59 -22.03
CA GLN A 532 -9.56 -2.21 -22.77
C GLN A 532 -10.04 -0.83 -22.35
N THR A 533 -10.52 -0.03 -23.30
CA THR A 533 -11.12 1.29 -23.06
C THR A 533 -12.43 1.37 -23.85
N PHE A 534 -13.51 1.79 -23.20
CA PHE A 534 -14.85 1.90 -23.78
C PHE A 534 -15.62 3.05 -23.13
N GLY A 535 -16.63 3.57 -23.81
CA GLY A 535 -17.49 4.63 -23.28
C GLY A 535 -18.84 4.09 -22.80
N ILE A 536 -19.23 4.44 -21.58
CA ILE A 536 -20.58 4.20 -21.05
C ILE A 536 -21.41 5.46 -21.33
N VAL A 537 -22.43 5.35 -22.17
CA VAL A 537 -23.37 6.46 -22.45
C VAL A 537 -24.42 6.49 -21.35
N VAL A 538 -24.53 7.63 -20.67
CA VAL A 538 -25.45 7.90 -19.57
C VAL A 538 -26.26 9.15 -19.87
N ASP A 539 -27.48 9.22 -19.33
CA ASP A 539 -28.43 10.31 -19.61
C ASP A 539 -28.04 11.59 -18.83
N GLY A 540 -27.44 11.43 -17.65
CA GLY A 540 -26.93 12.51 -16.81
C GLY A 540 -25.66 12.13 -16.04
N VAL A 541 -24.90 13.15 -15.63
CA VAL A 541 -23.75 13.02 -14.72
C VAL A 541 -23.89 14.08 -13.64
N PHE A 542 -23.74 13.67 -12.38
CA PHE A 542 -23.84 14.55 -11.21
C PHE A 542 -22.44 14.95 -10.72
N HIS A 543 -22.01 14.39 -9.59
CA HIS A 543 -20.74 14.70 -8.94
C HIS A 543 -20.09 13.44 -8.37
N THR A 544 -18.86 13.56 -7.87
CA THR A 544 -18.16 12.48 -7.17
C THR A 544 -18.48 12.48 -5.67
N GLU A 545 -18.81 11.31 -5.13
CA GLU A 545 -19.12 11.11 -3.71
C GLU A 545 -18.32 9.93 -3.12
N GLU A 546 -17.91 10.05 -1.85
CA GLU A 546 -17.30 8.97 -1.08
C GLU A 546 -18.39 7.99 -0.60
N ILE A 547 -18.54 6.86 -1.28
CA ILE A 547 -19.63 5.91 -1.03
C ILE A 547 -19.19 4.67 -0.24
N VAL A 548 -20.02 4.23 0.71
CA VAL A 548 -19.77 3.01 1.50
C VAL A 548 -20.32 1.79 0.74
N VAL A 549 -19.42 1.03 0.13
CA VAL A 549 -19.75 -0.16 -0.67
C VAL A 549 -20.25 -1.29 0.23
N LYS A 550 -21.53 -1.66 0.07
CA LYS A 550 -22.13 -2.83 0.70
C LYS A 550 -22.15 -3.99 -0.31
N PRO A 551 -21.62 -5.18 0.03
CA PRO A 551 -21.50 -6.29 -0.90
C PRO A 551 -22.85 -6.83 -1.35
N MET A 552 -22.90 -7.38 -2.57
CA MET A 552 -24.12 -8.01 -3.10
C MET A 552 -24.57 -9.22 -2.28
N SER A 553 -25.87 -9.24 -1.98
CA SER A 553 -26.58 -10.42 -1.44
C SER A 553 -26.27 -11.65 -2.30
N THR A 554 -26.09 -12.81 -1.67
CA THR A 554 -25.81 -14.07 -2.37
C THR A 554 -26.84 -14.44 -3.44
N LYS A 555 -28.07 -13.94 -3.31
CA LYS A 555 -29.13 -14.08 -4.33
C LYS A 555 -28.89 -13.23 -5.59
N LEU A 556 -28.18 -12.11 -5.48
CA LEU A 556 -27.94 -11.13 -6.56
C LEU A 556 -26.53 -11.21 -7.17
N ARG A 557 -25.58 -11.92 -6.54
CA ARG A 557 -24.19 -12.10 -7.02
C ARG A 557 -24.03 -12.68 -8.43
N HIS A 558 -25.10 -13.18 -9.05
CA HIS A 558 -25.10 -13.63 -10.44
C HIS A 558 -25.23 -12.48 -11.47
N ILE A 559 -25.50 -11.25 -11.02
CA ILE A 559 -25.63 -10.07 -11.87
C ILE A 559 -24.26 -9.38 -11.97
N GLU A 560 -23.41 -9.86 -12.87
CA GLU A 560 -22.01 -9.39 -12.98
C GLU A 560 -21.85 -7.89 -13.32
N MET A 561 -22.91 -7.18 -13.72
CA MET A 561 -22.85 -5.74 -14.03
C MET A 561 -22.69 -4.85 -12.78
N PHE A 562 -22.80 -5.39 -11.56
CA PHE A 562 -22.73 -4.63 -10.31
C PHE A 562 -21.71 -5.20 -9.32
N SER A 563 -20.86 -4.32 -8.79
CA SER A 563 -19.88 -4.64 -7.74
C SER A 563 -20.50 -4.60 -6.33
N GLY A 564 -21.53 -3.78 -6.12
CA GLY A 564 -22.16 -3.60 -4.83
C GLY A 564 -23.38 -2.65 -4.86
N ASN A 565 -23.84 -2.26 -3.69
CA ASN A 565 -24.79 -1.16 -3.50
C ASN A 565 -24.23 -0.14 -2.50
N THR A 566 -24.77 1.06 -2.48
CA THR A 566 -24.53 2.07 -1.45
C THR A 566 -25.83 2.81 -1.12
N ILE A 567 -25.79 3.62 -0.06
CA ILE A 567 -26.83 4.57 0.31
C ILE A 567 -26.26 5.98 0.12
N LEU A 568 -26.95 6.85 -0.61
CA LEU A 568 -26.55 8.24 -0.86
C LEU A 568 -26.87 9.17 0.32
N GLY A 569 -26.34 10.40 0.27
CA GLY A 569 -26.70 11.51 1.17
C GLY A 569 -28.22 11.74 1.35
N ASP A 570 -29.04 11.54 0.31
CA ASP A 570 -30.50 11.66 0.37
C ASP A 570 -31.23 10.37 0.82
N GLY A 571 -30.50 9.31 1.18
CA GLY A 571 -31.05 8.04 1.63
C GLY A 571 -31.44 7.08 0.48
N ALA A 572 -31.29 7.48 -0.78
CA ALA A 572 -31.53 6.59 -1.92
C ALA A 572 -30.52 5.43 -1.94
N VAL A 573 -31.02 4.20 -2.11
CA VAL A 573 -30.18 3.02 -2.35
C VAL A 573 -29.86 2.97 -3.84
N ILE A 574 -28.58 3.03 -4.20
CA ILE A 574 -28.12 2.96 -5.59
C ILE A 574 -27.18 1.78 -5.83
N MET A 575 -27.15 1.31 -7.07
CA MET A 575 -26.30 0.21 -7.48
C MET A 575 -24.95 0.74 -7.99
N ILE A 576 -23.87 0.03 -7.64
CA ILE A 576 -22.51 0.38 -8.05
C ILE A 576 -22.15 -0.50 -9.24
N ILE A 577 -21.89 0.13 -10.38
CA ILE A 577 -21.48 -0.51 -11.62
C ILE A 577 -20.14 -1.23 -11.43
N ASP A 578 -20.00 -2.42 -12.02
CA ASP A 578 -18.70 -3.03 -12.28
C ASP A 578 -18.29 -2.82 -13.75
N PRO A 579 -17.28 -1.98 -14.03
CA PRO A 579 -16.69 -1.86 -15.36
C PRO A 579 -16.18 -3.19 -15.93
N ASN A 580 -15.73 -4.15 -15.11
CA ASN A 580 -15.27 -5.45 -15.60
C ASN A 580 -16.44 -6.28 -16.14
N GLY A 581 -17.56 -6.35 -15.42
CA GLY A 581 -18.81 -6.93 -15.90
C GLY A 581 -19.33 -6.32 -17.20
N ILE A 582 -19.24 -4.98 -17.34
CA ILE A 582 -19.58 -4.30 -18.60
C ILE A 582 -18.60 -4.67 -19.73
N ALA A 583 -17.30 -4.75 -19.45
CA ALA A 583 -16.29 -5.18 -20.42
C ALA A 583 -16.48 -6.63 -20.90
N LYS A 584 -16.86 -7.56 -20.00
CA LYS A 584 -17.26 -8.93 -20.36
C LYS A 584 -18.48 -8.94 -21.27
N ALA A 585 -19.51 -8.14 -20.94
CA ALA A 585 -20.72 -8.04 -21.74
C ALA A 585 -20.44 -7.49 -23.16
N LEU A 586 -19.47 -6.56 -23.30
CA LEU A 586 -18.98 -6.09 -24.60
C LEU A 586 -18.35 -7.23 -25.41
N GLY A 587 -17.41 -7.98 -24.81
CA GLY A 587 -16.71 -9.08 -25.47
C GLY A 587 -17.65 -10.22 -25.91
N ALA A 588 -18.65 -10.55 -25.10
CA ALA A 588 -19.65 -11.57 -25.42
C ALA A 588 -20.63 -11.17 -26.54
N SER A 589 -20.73 -9.87 -26.86
CA SER A 589 -21.78 -9.33 -27.75
C SER A 589 -21.35 -9.05 -29.19
N GLY A 590 -20.11 -9.34 -29.60
CA GLY A 590 -19.75 -9.15 -31.01
C GLY A 590 -18.34 -9.55 -31.44
N ALA A 591 -18.26 -10.51 -32.38
CA ALA A 591 -17.04 -10.84 -33.13
C ALA A 591 -16.49 -9.68 -33.98
N ALA A 592 -17.28 -8.60 -34.18
CA ALA A 592 -16.82 -7.36 -34.82
C ALA A 592 -15.87 -6.52 -33.95
N SER A 593 -15.74 -6.83 -32.65
CA SER A 593 -14.83 -6.10 -31.75
C SER A 593 -13.35 -6.40 -32.01
N HIS A 594 -13.02 -7.59 -32.52
CA HIS A 594 -11.64 -7.99 -32.81
C HIS A 594 -11.07 -7.24 -34.02
N GLU A 595 -11.84 -7.03 -35.09
CA GLU A 595 -11.41 -6.26 -36.28
C GLU A 595 -10.93 -4.85 -35.89
N ILE A 596 -11.70 -4.15 -35.04
CA ILE A 596 -11.39 -2.79 -34.57
C ILE A 596 -10.19 -2.80 -33.60
N SER A 597 -10.02 -3.86 -32.81
CA SER A 597 -8.87 -4.04 -31.92
C SER A 597 -7.57 -4.28 -32.71
N GLU A 598 -7.63 -5.04 -33.80
CA GLU A 598 -6.45 -5.40 -34.59
C GLU A 598 -5.93 -4.24 -35.46
N GLU A 599 -6.80 -3.39 -36.05
CA GLU A 599 -6.35 -2.13 -36.66
C GLU A 599 -5.63 -1.23 -35.63
N ASN A 600 -6.17 -1.15 -34.40
CA ASN A 600 -5.54 -0.41 -33.30
C ASN A 600 -4.21 -1.02 -32.84
N ALA A 601 -4.03 -2.34 -32.94
CA ALA A 601 -2.76 -3.00 -32.62
C ALA A 601 -1.70 -2.74 -33.70
N ALA A 602 -2.07 -2.84 -34.98
CA ALA A 602 -1.18 -2.56 -36.10
C ALA A 602 -0.68 -1.10 -36.10
N LEU A 603 -1.57 -0.13 -35.89
CA LEU A 603 -1.22 1.30 -35.84
C LEU A 603 -0.32 1.67 -34.65
N ARG A 604 -0.36 0.92 -33.54
CA ARG A 604 0.54 1.14 -32.39
C ARG A 604 1.98 0.73 -32.66
N ALA A 605 2.23 -0.13 -33.65
CA ALA A 605 3.56 -0.66 -33.94
C ALA A 605 4.44 0.27 -34.81
N SER A 606 3.87 1.32 -35.43
CA SER A 606 4.54 2.09 -36.49
C SER A 606 4.62 3.61 -36.29
N ALA A 607 4.28 4.15 -35.11
CA ALA A 607 4.23 5.60 -34.86
C ALA A 607 4.74 6.00 -33.46
N ALA A 608 6.01 5.72 -33.18
CA ALA A 608 6.66 6.04 -31.90
C ALA A 608 7.12 7.52 -31.79
N GLU A 609 6.17 8.46 -31.85
CA GLU A 609 6.40 9.88 -31.53
C GLU A 609 5.29 10.39 -30.60
N GLN A 610 5.69 10.84 -29.41
CA GLN A 610 4.76 11.28 -28.38
C GLN A 610 4.16 12.66 -28.72
N LEU A 611 2.81 12.72 -28.78
CA LEU A 611 2.08 13.98 -28.80
C LEU A 611 2.17 14.64 -27.41
N THR A 612 2.29 15.96 -27.38
CA THR A 612 2.31 16.77 -26.16
C THR A 612 1.02 17.58 -26.08
N SER A 613 0.33 17.53 -24.94
CA SER A 613 -0.82 18.40 -24.67
C SER A 613 -0.33 19.82 -24.39
N LEU A 614 -0.70 20.77 -25.24
CA LEU A 614 -0.32 22.18 -25.20
C LEU A 614 -1.56 23.03 -24.95
N LEU A 615 -1.50 23.95 -24.00
CA LEU A 615 -2.50 24.99 -23.81
C LEU A 615 -2.14 26.18 -24.71
N VAL A 616 -3.08 26.62 -25.53
CA VAL A 616 -2.93 27.76 -26.45
C VAL A 616 -3.74 28.96 -25.93
N PHE A 617 -3.13 30.14 -25.91
CA PHE A 617 -3.68 31.38 -25.34
C PHE A 617 -3.16 32.63 -26.06
N ARG A 618 -3.67 33.82 -25.71
CA ARG A 618 -3.06 35.12 -26.10
C ARG A 618 -2.52 35.86 -24.89
N ALA A 619 -1.42 36.56 -25.09
CA ALA A 619 -0.84 37.47 -24.12
C ALA A 619 0.00 38.53 -24.85
N GLY A 620 -0.41 39.79 -24.76
CA GLY A 620 0.32 40.99 -25.21
C GLY A 620 0.44 41.17 -26.72
N SER A 621 -0.01 40.20 -27.52
CA SER A 621 0.12 40.22 -28.98
C SER A 621 -0.99 39.44 -29.69
N ALA A 622 -1.25 39.77 -30.95
CA ALA A 622 -2.20 39.06 -31.80
C ALA A 622 -1.71 37.69 -32.32
N GLN A 623 -0.50 37.25 -31.95
CA GLN A 623 -0.02 35.88 -32.22
C GLN A 623 -0.44 34.94 -31.08
N PRO A 624 -0.80 33.67 -31.38
CA PRO A 624 -1.07 32.69 -30.35
C PRO A 624 0.23 32.30 -29.62
N LYS A 625 0.11 32.06 -28.32
CA LYS A 625 1.16 31.58 -27.43
C LYS A 625 0.77 30.20 -26.90
N ALA A 626 1.76 29.35 -26.58
CA ALA A 626 1.54 28.01 -26.09
C ALA A 626 2.43 27.66 -24.89
N VAL A 627 1.89 26.84 -23.98
CA VAL A 627 2.62 26.25 -22.85
C VAL A 627 2.23 24.78 -22.70
N PRO A 628 3.17 23.85 -22.39
CA PRO A 628 2.80 22.47 -22.07
C PRO A 628 1.82 22.40 -20.90
N LEU A 629 0.68 21.74 -21.11
CA LEU A 629 -0.42 21.70 -20.14
C LEU A 629 0.02 21.11 -18.79
N GLY A 630 0.95 20.15 -18.80
CA GLY A 630 1.52 19.55 -17.58
C GLY A 630 2.37 20.48 -16.71
N LEU A 631 2.67 21.71 -17.16
CA LEU A 631 3.27 22.75 -16.32
C LEU A 631 2.21 23.64 -15.64
N VAL A 632 1.00 23.71 -16.21
CA VAL A 632 -0.09 24.54 -15.69
C VAL A 632 -0.86 23.73 -14.65
N THR A 633 -0.78 24.15 -13.38
CA THR A 633 -1.44 23.44 -12.28
C THR A 633 -2.92 23.79 -12.16
N ARG A 634 -3.34 24.97 -12.65
CA ARG A 634 -4.76 25.31 -12.83
C ARG A 634 -4.97 26.44 -13.84
N LEU A 635 -6.17 26.49 -14.42
CA LEU A 635 -6.72 27.66 -15.10
C LEU A 635 -7.71 28.34 -14.15
N GLU A 636 -7.57 29.63 -13.93
CA GLU A 636 -8.47 30.43 -13.07
C GLU A 636 -9.00 31.65 -13.82
N GLU A 637 -10.27 31.98 -13.61
CA GLU A 637 -10.86 33.26 -14.03
C GLU A 637 -11.14 34.08 -12.76
N ILE A 638 -10.30 35.10 -12.53
CA ILE A 638 -10.33 35.89 -11.30
C ILE A 638 -11.04 37.21 -11.56
N ALA A 639 -12.15 37.45 -10.86
CA ALA A 639 -12.87 38.71 -10.94
C ALA A 639 -11.94 39.89 -10.62
N THR A 640 -11.96 40.94 -11.45
CA THR A 640 -10.95 42.01 -11.44
C THR A 640 -10.93 42.85 -10.16
N ASP A 641 -12.01 42.80 -9.37
CA ASP A 641 -12.15 43.40 -8.04
C ASP A 641 -11.36 42.67 -6.93
N LYS A 642 -10.94 41.42 -7.18
CA LYS A 642 -10.13 40.61 -6.24
C LYS A 642 -8.62 40.71 -6.49
N ILE A 643 -8.20 41.51 -7.47
CA ILE A 643 -6.78 41.71 -7.81
C ILE A 643 -6.30 42.99 -7.13
N GLU A 644 -5.50 42.84 -6.09
CA GLU A 644 -4.95 43.95 -5.31
C GLU A 644 -3.55 44.34 -5.82
N LEU A 645 -3.22 45.64 -5.77
CA LEU A 645 -1.89 46.15 -6.10
C LEU A 645 -1.07 46.39 -4.82
N SER A 646 -0.10 45.53 -4.54
CA SER A 646 0.74 45.58 -3.33
C SER A 646 2.23 45.62 -3.69
N ASN A 647 2.98 46.56 -3.12
CA ASN A 647 4.41 46.79 -3.41
C ASN A 647 4.75 46.88 -4.92
N GLY A 648 3.84 47.44 -5.73
CA GLY A 648 4.00 47.56 -7.18
C GLY A 648 3.76 46.26 -7.96
N ARG A 649 3.23 45.21 -7.33
CA ARG A 649 2.89 43.92 -7.93
C ARG A 649 1.39 43.66 -7.78
N HIS A 650 0.77 43.09 -8.82
CA HIS A 650 -0.59 42.58 -8.71
C HIS A 650 -0.57 41.28 -7.90
N MET A 651 -1.54 41.09 -7.01
CA MET A 651 -1.67 39.91 -6.15
C MET A 651 -3.15 39.53 -6.00
N VAL A 652 -3.40 38.28 -5.62
CA VAL A 652 -4.74 37.79 -5.27
C VAL A 652 -4.65 36.85 -4.07
N GLN A 653 -5.64 36.88 -3.18
CA GLN A 653 -5.78 35.86 -2.14
C GLN A 653 -6.32 34.56 -2.77
N TYR A 654 -5.49 33.52 -2.78
CA TYR A 654 -5.79 32.22 -3.37
C TYR A 654 -5.49 31.12 -2.35
N ARG A 655 -6.51 30.36 -1.95
CA ARG A 655 -6.43 29.26 -0.96
C ARG A 655 -5.67 29.65 0.32
N ASP A 656 -6.09 30.75 0.94
CA ASP A 656 -5.53 31.32 2.17
C ASP A 656 -4.04 31.74 2.11
N GLN A 657 -3.48 31.85 0.90
CA GLN A 657 -2.18 32.42 0.63
C GLN A 657 -2.28 33.61 -0.34
N LEU A 658 -1.24 34.45 -0.42
CA LEU A 658 -1.14 35.50 -1.42
C LEU A 658 -0.39 34.99 -2.66
N MET A 659 -1.09 34.88 -3.78
CA MET A 659 -0.50 34.52 -5.07
C MET A 659 -0.12 35.79 -5.84
N PRO A 660 1.17 36.03 -6.15
CA PRO A 660 1.58 37.10 -7.04
C PRO A 660 1.14 36.83 -8.48
N LEU A 661 0.74 37.89 -9.18
CA LEU A 661 0.39 37.87 -10.59
C LEU A 661 1.49 38.55 -11.42
N VAL A 662 2.01 37.81 -12.40
CA VAL A 662 3.05 38.26 -13.34
C VAL A 662 2.40 38.58 -14.68
N GLN A 663 2.80 39.69 -15.28
CA GLN A 663 2.36 40.15 -16.61
C GLN A 663 3.47 39.88 -17.63
N MET A 664 3.10 39.45 -18.84
CA MET A 664 4.03 39.43 -19.98
C MET A 664 4.14 40.85 -20.58
N GLU A 665 5.19 41.12 -21.38
CA GLU A 665 5.28 42.39 -22.10
C GLU A 665 4.05 42.59 -23.01
N GLY A 666 3.43 43.77 -22.92
CA GLY A 666 2.17 44.10 -23.61
C GLY A 666 0.88 43.65 -22.91
N VAL A 667 0.93 42.82 -21.86
CA VAL A 667 -0.26 42.42 -21.10
C VAL A 667 -0.58 43.42 -19.99
N SER A 668 -1.85 43.83 -19.90
CA SER A 668 -2.40 44.57 -18.78
C SER A 668 -3.53 43.78 -18.11
N VAL A 669 -3.59 43.76 -16.78
CA VAL A 669 -4.77 43.22 -16.07
C VAL A 669 -6.01 44.00 -16.48
N GLN A 670 -7.08 43.27 -16.81
CA GLN A 670 -8.37 43.83 -17.20
C GLN A 670 -8.95 44.76 -16.11
N THR A 671 -9.55 45.88 -16.51
CA THR A 671 -10.13 46.88 -15.59
C THR A 671 -11.56 46.55 -15.15
N SER A 672 -12.23 45.60 -15.80
CA SER A 672 -13.57 45.14 -15.44
C SER A 672 -13.86 43.77 -16.04
N GLY A 673 -14.31 42.81 -15.22
CA GLY A 673 -14.76 41.50 -15.69
C GLY A 673 -14.08 40.37 -14.92
N ALA A 674 -13.67 39.33 -15.65
CA ALA A 674 -12.90 38.22 -15.11
C ALA A 674 -11.59 38.10 -15.90
N GLN A 675 -10.48 38.14 -15.18
CA GLN A 675 -9.13 38.05 -15.71
C GLN A 675 -8.72 36.57 -15.79
N PRO A 676 -8.55 35.97 -16.99
CA PRO A 676 -8.00 34.63 -17.12
C PRO A 676 -6.52 34.63 -16.70
N ILE A 677 -6.15 33.63 -15.90
CA ILE A 677 -4.84 33.46 -15.29
C ILE A 677 -4.40 32.00 -15.39
N LEU A 678 -3.16 31.79 -15.83
CA LEU A 678 -2.51 30.48 -15.82
C LEU A 678 -1.80 30.32 -14.48
N VAL A 679 -2.26 29.40 -13.64
CA VAL A 679 -1.65 29.12 -12.35
C VAL A 679 -0.54 28.09 -12.52
N PHE A 680 0.65 28.47 -12.08
CA PHE A 680 1.81 27.60 -11.89
C PHE A 680 2.04 27.44 -10.40
N ALA A 681 2.41 26.24 -9.94
CA ALA A 681 2.73 26.01 -8.54
C ALA A 681 3.88 25.00 -8.39
N ASP A 682 4.80 25.30 -7.48
CA ASP A 682 5.94 24.45 -7.13
C ASP A 682 6.27 24.64 -5.64
N ASP A 683 6.67 23.54 -4.98
CA ASP A 683 7.00 23.44 -3.54
C ASP A 683 6.21 24.39 -2.60
N GLY A 684 4.88 24.28 -2.62
CA GLY A 684 3.99 25.05 -1.75
C GLY A 684 3.84 26.55 -2.07
N ARG A 685 4.40 27.04 -3.19
CA ARG A 685 4.22 28.41 -3.70
C ARG A 685 3.45 28.40 -5.02
N SER A 686 2.73 29.48 -5.29
CA SER A 686 1.95 29.65 -6.52
C SER A 686 2.24 30.99 -7.20
N MET A 687 2.07 31.03 -8.51
CA MET A 687 2.19 32.21 -9.36
C MET A 687 1.05 32.17 -10.39
N GLY A 688 0.37 33.29 -10.59
CA GLY A 688 -0.52 33.47 -11.73
C GLY A 688 0.21 34.22 -12.87
N LEU A 689 0.24 33.65 -14.07
CA LEU A 689 0.58 34.41 -15.28
C LEU A 689 -0.70 35.00 -15.87
N VAL A 690 -0.73 36.33 -16.01
CA VAL A 690 -1.86 37.07 -16.59
C VAL A 690 -1.83 36.88 -18.12
N VAL A 691 -2.97 36.53 -18.70
CA VAL A 691 -3.16 36.33 -20.16
C VAL A 691 -4.40 37.10 -20.64
N ASP A 692 -4.51 37.36 -21.94
CA ASP A 692 -5.63 38.14 -22.48
C ASP A 692 -6.88 37.25 -22.66
N GLU A 693 -6.71 36.10 -23.30
CA GLU A 693 -7.72 35.05 -23.50
C GLU A 693 -7.06 33.67 -23.53
N ILE A 694 -7.77 32.63 -23.08
CA ILE A 694 -7.40 31.22 -23.34
C ILE A 694 -8.09 30.80 -24.63
N ILE A 695 -7.37 30.23 -25.58
CA ILE A 695 -7.90 29.84 -26.89
C ILE A 695 -8.39 28.39 -26.87
N ASP A 696 -7.51 27.43 -26.55
CA ASP A 696 -7.79 25.99 -26.70
C ASP A 696 -6.74 25.10 -25.98
N ILE A 697 -7.01 23.80 -25.88
CA ILE A 697 -6.04 22.76 -25.50
C ILE A 697 -5.89 21.77 -26.65
N VAL A 698 -4.66 21.56 -27.12
CA VAL A 698 -4.35 20.81 -28.35
C VAL A 698 -3.30 19.74 -28.10
N GLU A 699 -3.36 18.60 -28.80
CA GLU A 699 -2.36 17.52 -28.71
C GLU A 699 -1.55 17.44 -30.00
N GLU A 700 -0.36 18.05 -30.01
CA GLU A 700 0.49 18.12 -31.20
C GLU A 700 1.94 17.75 -30.88
N ARG A 701 2.75 17.55 -31.92
CA ARG A 701 4.19 17.28 -31.76
C ARG A 701 4.89 18.60 -31.50
N LEU A 702 5.40 18.80 -30.27
CA LEU A 702 6.15 20.00 -29.90
C LEU A 702 7.55 19.98 -30.54
N THR A 703 7.61 20.30 -31.83
CA THR A 703 8.85 20.57 -32.56
C THR A 703 9.07 22.08 -32.60
N ILE A 704 10.07 22.55 -31.86
CA ILE A 704 10.48 23.96 -31.86
C ILE A 704 11.35 24.17 -33.10
N GLU A 705 10.80 24.84 -34.11
CA GLU A 705 11.47 25.07 -35.41
C GLU A 705 12.46 26.23 -35.35
N VAL A 706 12.18 27.23 -34.50
CA VAL A 706 12.99 28.44 -34.33
C VAL A 706 13.17 28.71 -32.85
N THR A 707 14.42 28.75 -32.36
CA THR A 707 14.74 29.19 -30.99
C THR A 707 14.52 30.69 -30.84
N GLY A 708 13.87 31.11 -29.75
CA GLY A 708 13.55 32.52 -29.51
C GLY A 708 14.79 33.40 -29.35
N GLN A 709 14.68 34.66 -29.80
CA GLN A 709 15.64 35.74 -29.49
C GLN A 709 15.06 36.79 -28.52
N GLN A 710 13.85 36.56 -28.00
CA GLN A 710 13.18 37.43 -27.04
C GLN A 710 13.07 36.72 -25.69
N ASP A 711 13.28 37.50 -24.63
CA ASP A 711 13.13 37.04 -23.25
C ASP A 711 11.71 36.49 -23.00
N GLY A 712 11.62 35.34 -22.31
CA GLY A 712 10.36 34.65 -22.02
C GLY A 712 9.78 33.78 -23.14
N ILE A 713 10.39 33.74 -24.33
CA ILE A 713 9.95 32.88 -25.45
C ILE A 713 11.02 31.81 -25.73
N LEU A 714 10.67 30.55 -25.48
CA LEU A 714 11.55 29.39 -25.69
C LEU A 714 11.75 29.12 -27.18
N GLY A 715 10.73 29.40 -28.00
CA GLY A 715 10.83 29.38 -29.47
C GLY A 715 9.48 29.44 -30.15
N SER A 716 9.45 29.12 -31.45
CA SER A 716 8.23 29.00 -32.24
C SER A 716 8.02 27.56 -32.70
N ALA A 717 6.78 27.10 -32.64
CA ALA A 717 6.31 25.82 -33.17
C ALA A 717 5.09 26.04 -34.08
N VAL A 718 4.89 25.16 -35.06
CA VAL A 718 3.65 25.14 -35.84
C VAL A 718 2.61 24.34 -35.07
N ILE A 719 1.50 24.98 -34.71
CA ILE A 719 0.40 24.39 -33.94
C ILE A 719 -0.91 24.71 -34.64
N LYS A 720 -1.77 23.71 -34.91
CA LYS A 720 -2.96 23.80 -35.78
C LYS A 720 -2.68 24.47 -37.15
N GLY A 721 -1.45 24.32 -37.66
CA GLY A 721 -0.99 24.95 -38.90
C GLY A 721 -0.67 26.45 -38.79
N GLN A 722 -0.60 27.01 -37.58
CA GLN A 722 -0.25 28.40 -37.31
C GLN A 722 1.06 28.50 -36.52
N ALA A 723 1.90 29.48 -36.86
CA ALA A 723 3.09 29.79 -36.07
C ALA A 723 2.66 30.29 -34.67
N THR A 724 3.13 29.60 -33.64
CA THR A 724 2.71 29.78 -32.25
C THR A 724 3.95 29.87 -31.35
N GLU A 725 3.98 30.86 -30.46
CA GLU A 725 5.12 31.14 -29.59
C GLU A 725 5.09 30.27 -28.33
N VAL A 726 6.09 29.40 -28.15
CA VAL A 726 6.23 28.51 -26.99
C VAL A 726 6.88 29.28 -25.85
N ILE A 727 6.19 29.39 -24.71
CA ILE A 727 6.58 30.25 -23.59
C ILE A 727 7.54 29.54 -22.62
N ASP A 728 8.62 30.23 -22.24
CA ASP A 728 9.52 29.79 -21.18
C ASP A 728 8.97 30.18 -19.81
N VAL A 729 8.32 29.23 -19.14
CA VAL A 729 7.82 29.38 -17.76
C VAL A 729 8.96 29.70 -16.78
N GLY A 730 10.19 29.23 -17.06
CA GLY A 730 11.37 29.48 -16.25
C GLY A 730 11.79 30.95 -16.19
N HIS A 731 11.43 31.75 -17.20
CA HIS A 731 11.66 33.20 -17.21
C HIS A 731 10.73 33.96 -16.25
N PHE A 732 9.46 33.54 -16.13
CA PHE A 732 8.44 34.27 -15.36
C PHE A 732 8.45 33.95 -13.86
N LEU A 733 8.81 32.72 -13.48
CA LEU A 733 8.88 32.30 -12.06
C LEU A 733 9.79 33.19 -11.17
N PRO A 734 11.00 33.62 -11.59
CA PRO A 734 11.81 34.60 -10.86
C PRO A 734 11.15 35.97 -10.67
N MET A 735 10.27 36.40 -11.59
CA MET A 735 9.60 37.69 -11.49
C MET A 735 8.64 37.70 -10.29
N ALA A 736 7.93 36.59 -10.06
CA ALA A 736 7.03 36.40 -8.91
C ALA A 736 7.76 36.42 -7.56
N PHE A 737 8.97 35.84 -7.46
CA PHE A 737 9.70 35.68 -6.21
C PHE A 737 11.18 36.10 -6.34
N ALA A 738 11.48 37.35 -5.99
CA ALA A 738 12.83 37.93 -6.12
C ALA A 738 13.93 37.14 -5.38
N ASP A 739 13.59 36.46 -4.28
CA ASP A 739 14.53 35.69 -3.48
C ASP A 739 14.73 34.23 -3.94
N TRP A 740 13.98 33.74 -4.93
CA TRP A 740 14.05 32.34 -5.39
C TRP A 740 15.44 31.94 -5.92
N PHE A 741 16.21 32.92 -6.42
CA PHE A 741 17.60 32.74 -6.86
C PHE A 741 18.61 33.63 -6.09
N SER A 742 18.36 33.90 -4.81
CA SER A 742 19.23 34.74 -3.95
C SER A 742 20.63 34.16 -3.60
N ARG A 743 21.13 33.17 -4.36
CA ARG A 743 22.57 32.84 -4.47
C ARG A 743 23.11 33.10 -5.87
N LYS A 744 23.19 34.40 -6.16
CA LYS A 744 24.09 35.11 -7.08
C LYS A 744 25.27 34.29 -7.66
N GLU A 745 25.09 33.74 -8.86
CA GLU A 745 25.97 33.92 -10.05
C GLU A 745 25.48 33.09 -11.26
N MET A 746 24.44 33.57 -11.95
CA MET A 746 24.03 33.02 -13.25
C MET A 746 24.56 33.90 -14.38
N ARG A 747 25.84 33.75 -14.72
CA ARG A 747 26.36 34.25 -16.01
C ARG A 747 25.95 33.27 -17.11
N SER A 748 25.47 33.80 -18.23
CA SER A 748 25.33 33.03 -19.46
C SER A 748 26.71 32.58 -19.96
N SER A 749 27.00 31.29 -19.87
CA SER A 749 28.19 30.64 -20.42
C SER A 749 27.78 29.46 -21.31
N ALA A 750 28.49 29.27 -22.42
CA ALA A 750 27.96 28.54 -23.57
C ALA A 750 28.35 27.05 -23.59
N SER A 751 27.55 26.20 -22.96
CA SER A 751 27.20 24.87 -23.50
C SER A 751 26.05 24.24 -22.69
N ALA A 752 25.13 23.56 -23.38
CA ALA A 752 24.11 22.75 -22.70
C ALA A 752 24.77 21.47 -22.18
N GLN A 753 25.03 21.40 -20.88
CA GLN A 753 25.69 20.26 -20.24
C GLN A 753 24.87 18.97 -20.41
N SER A 754 25.56 17.85 -20.52
CA SER A 754 25.03 16.56 -20.98
C SER A 754 25.02 15.53 -19.86
N VAL A 755 23.88 14.88 -19.67
CA VAL A 755 23.60 14.01 -18.53
C VAL A 755 23.22 12.62 -19.04
N LEU A 756 23.84 11.59 -18.50
CA LEU A 756 23.39 10.21 -18.69
C LEU A 756 22.55 9.81 -17.48
N LEU A 757 21.27 9.52 -17.67
CA LEU A 757 20.36 9.00 -16.65
C LEU A 757 20.18 7.49 -16.81
N VAL A 758 20.68 6.72 -15.85
CA VAL A 758 20.58 5.26 -15.79
C VAL A 758 19.66 4.88 -14.63
N ASP A 759 18.55 4.21 -14.93
CA ASP A 759 17.55 3.77 -13.93
C ASP A 759 16.76 2.64 -14.60
N ASP A 760 16.39 1.57 -13.88
CA ASP A 760 15.70 0.42 -14.48
C ASP A 760 14.21 0.71 -14.79
N SER A 761 13.63 1.66 -14.06
CA SER A 761 12.22 2.01 -14.10
C SER A 761 11.94 3.03 -15.19
N ALA A 762 11.12 2.61 -16.18
CA ALA A 762 10.60 3.51 -17.19
C ALA A 762 9.83 4.70 -16.58
N PHE A 763 9.26 4.55 -15.38
CA PHE A 763 8.60 5.65 -14.67
C PHE A 763 9.60 6.73 -14.22
N PHE A 764 10.68 6.36 -13.51
CA PHE A 764 11.68 7.34 -13.05
C PHE A 764 12.42 8.00 -14.23
N ARG A 765 12.78 7.23 -15.27
CA ARG A 765 13.36 7.80 -16.50
C ARG A 765 12.42 8.83 -17.16
N ASN A 766 11.14 8.53 -17.27
CA ASN A 766 10.14 9.44 -17.86
C ASN A 766 9.78 10.62 -16.95
N MET A 767 9.94 10.50 -15.62
CA MET A 767 9.71 11.61 -14.67
C MET A 767 10.88 12.59 -14.61
N LEU A 768 12.12 12.08 -14.55
CA LEU A 768 13.31 12.90 -14.34
C LEU A 768 13.84 13.53 -15.64
N ALA A 769 13.78 12.82 -16.78
CA ALA A 769 14.32 13.35 -18.03
C ALA A 769 13.66 14.67 -18.50
N PRO A 770 12.34 14.90 -18.36
CA PRO A 770 11.73 16.20 -18.65
C PRO A 770 12.19 17.31 -17.70
N VAL A 771 12.29 17.03 -16.39
CA VAL A 771 12.74 18.00 -15.36
C VAL A 771 14.17 18.46 -15.64
N LEU A 772 15.05 17.52 -15.94
CA LEU A 772 16.46 17.78 -16.26
C LEU A 772 16.61 18.54 -17.59
N LYS A 773 15.79 18.24 -18.61
CA LYS A 773 15.74 19.01 -19.86
C LYS A 773 15.23 20.44 -19.65
N ALA A 774 14.20 20.63 -18.82
CA ALA A 774 13.71 21.96 -18.44
C ALA A 774 14.75 22.76 -17.63
N ALA A 775 15.60 22.08 -16.86
CA ALA A 775 16.75 22.68 -16.18
C ALA A 775 17.97 22.96 -17.11
N GLY A 776 17.84 22.74 -18.43
CA GLY A 776 18.84 23.08 -19.44
C GLY A 776 19.80 21.94 -19.84
N TYR A 777 19.64 20.73 -19.30
CA TYR A 777 20.55 19.61 -19.55
C TYR A 777 20.15 18.76 -20.77
N ARG A 778 21.14 18.37 -21.59
CA ARG A 778 20.99 17.39 -22.68
C ARG A 778 21.01 15.97 -22.11
N VAL A 779 19.84 15.47 -21.73
CA VAL A 779 19.68 14.14 -21.11
C VAL A 779 19.61 13.02 -22.16
N ARG A 780 20.50 12.02 -22.06
CA ARG A 780 20.30 10.67 -22.60
C ARG A 780 19.82 9.76 -21.47
N VAL A 781 18.89 8.86 -21.78
CA VAL A 781 18.41 7.83 -20.85
C VAL A 781 18.96 6.46 -21.22
N ALA A 782 19.22 5.61 -20.23
CA ALA A 782 19.57 4.20 -20.39
C ALA A 782 18.73 3.35 -19.41
N PRO A 783 18.18 2.20 -19.82
CA PRO A 783 17.27 1.38 -19.00
C PRO A 783 17.97 0.35 -18.10
N ASN A 784 19.30 0.29 -18.11
CA ASN A 784 20.13 -0.58 -17.27
C ASN A 784 21.59 -0.14 -17.32
N ALA A 785 22.42 -0.65 -16.40
CA ALA A 785 23.85 -0.34 -16.33
C ALA A 785 24.63 -0.73 -17.60
N GLN A 786 24.24 -1.80 -18.30
CA GLN A 786 24.95 -2.27 -19.51
C GLN A 786 24.80 -1.27 -20.66
N GLU A 787 23.58 -0.79 -20.93
CA GLU A 787 23.32 0.29 -21.89
C GLU A 787 23.95 1.62 -21.43
N GLY A 788 24.05 1.86 -20.13
CA GLY A 788 24.82 2.97 -19.56
C GLY A 788 26.32 2.90 -19.94
N LEU A 789 26.96 1.75 -19.73
CA LEU A 789 28.36 1.51 -20.13
C LEU A 789 28.53 1.59 -21.65
N MET A 790 27.57 1.07 -22.43
CA MET A 790 27.61 1.18 -23.90
C MET A 790 27.45 2.63 -24.37
N ALA A 791 26.64 3.45 -23.71
CA ALA A 791 26.51 4.88 -24.01
C ALA A 791 27.81 5.64 -23.70
N LEU A 792 28.42 5.40 -22.53
CA LEU A 792 29.71 6.00 -22.15
C LEU A 792 30.85 5.59 -23.11
N ARG A 793 30.86 4.31 -23.53
CA ARG A 793 31.88 3.77 -24.46
C ARG A 793 31.59 4.05 -25.94
N SER A 794 30.43 4.62 -26.30
CA SER A 794 30.11 4.95 -27.70
C SER A 794 30.79 6.23 -28.22
N GLY A 795 31.70 6.83 -27.45
CA GLY A 795 32.38 8.09 -27.80
C GLY A 795 31.50 9.35 -27.66
N GLN A 796 30.30 9.23 -27.09
CA GLN A 796 29.50 10.39 -26.68
C GLN A 796 30.04 10.91 -25.34
N SER A 797 30.44 12.18 -25.30
CA SER A 797 30.77 12.86 -24.05
C SER A 797 29.53 13.06 -23.18
N PHE A 798 29.69 12.86 -21.88
CA PHE A 798 28.75 13.25 -20.83
C PHE A 798 29.52 14.06 -19.78
N ASP A 799 28.84 15.00 -19.13
CA ASP A 799 29.42 15.84 -18.08
C ASP A 799 29.14 15.27 -16.67
N VAL A 800 28.12 14.43 -16.53
CA VAL A 800 27.75 13.74 -15.28
C VAL A 800 26.84 12.54 -15.57
N VAL A 801 26.99 11.48 -14.78
CA VAL A 801 26.11 10.31 -14.75
C VAL A 801 25.20 10.39 -13.52
N LEU A 802 23.89 10.30 -13.73
CA LEU A 802 22.91 9.96 -12.71
C LEU A 802 22.66 8.46 -12.81
N THR A 803 22.79 7.72 -11.73
CA THR A 803 22.42 6.30 -11.71
C THR A 803 21.60 5.94 -10.49
N ASP A 804 20.56 5.15 -10.71
CA ASP A 804 19.94 4.39 -9.63
C ASP A 804 20.93 3.41 -9.00
N ILE A 805 20.67 3.06 -7.75
CA ILE A 805 21.37 2.03 -6.99
C ILE A 805 20.73 0.66 -7.23
N GLU A 806 19.40 0.57 -7.24
CA GLU A 806 18.66 -0.70 -7.14
C GLU A 806 18.29 -1.29 -8.51
N MET A 807 19.28 -1.41 -9.40
CA MET A 807 19.10 -1.96 -10.76
C MET A 807 19.35 -3.49 -10.82
N PRO A 808 18.64 -4.22 -11.70
CA PRO A 808 18.91 -5.64 -11.97
C PRO A 808 20.23 -5.86 -12.75
N ASP A 809 20.72 -7.10 -12.71
CA ASP A 809 21.98 -7.63 -13.29
C ASP A 809 23.29 -6.98 -12.79
N MET A 810 23.35 -5.66 -12.71
CA MET A 810 24.48 -4.87 -12.22
C MET A 810 23.92 -3.64 -11.49
N ASN A 811 24.14 -3.59 -10.17
CA ASN A 811 23.61 -2.50 -9.34
C ASN A 811 24.43 -1.21 -9.51
N GLY A 812 23.92 -0.09 -8.99
CA GLY A 812 24.56 1.22 -9.14
C GLY A 812 25.97 1.31 -8.53
N PHE A 813 26.26 0.55 -7.46
CA PHE A 813 27.61 0.50 -6.89
C PHE A 813 28.58 -0.20 -7.85
N GLU A 814 28.21 -1.37 -8.39
CA GLU A 814 29.02 -2.11 -9.38
C GLU A 814 29.20 -1.34 -10.70
N PHE A 815 28.17 -0.61 -11.13
CA PHE A 815 28.24 0.28 -12.28
C PHE A 815 29.21 1.45 -12.03
N ALA A 816 29.17 2.07 -10.84
CA ALA A 816 30.11 3.10 -10.44
C ALA A 816 31.55 2.58 -10.34
N GLU A 817 31.78 1.43 -9.70
CA GLU A 817 33.08 0.76 -9.63
C GLU A 817 33.62 0.41 -11.03
N THR A 818 32.75 -0.04 -11.95
CA THR A 818 33.12 -0.33 -13.34
C THR A 818 33.52 0.94 -14.12
N ILE A 819 32.87 2.07 -13.86
CA ILE A 819 33.26 3.38 -14.41
C ILE A 819 34.60 3.85 -13.82
N ARG A 820 34.82 3.64 -12.52
CA ARG A 820 36.08 4.02 -11.83
C ARG A 820 37.28 3.18 -12.29
N ALA A 821 37.06 1.91 -12.65
CA ALA A 821 38.09 1.02 -13.17
C ALA A 821 38.49 1.33 -14.63
N ASP A 822 37.65 2.05 -15.39
CA ASP A 822 37.93 2.41 -16.78
C ASP A 822 38.81 3.68 -16.84
N GLN A 823 40.03 3.55 -17.39
CA GLN A 823 41.02 4.65 -17.39
C GLN A 823 40.51 5.94 -18.04
N HIS A 824 39.58 5.85 -18.99
CA HIS A 824 39.02 7.01 -19.68
C HIS A 824 37.76 7.60 -19.03
N LEU A 825 37.14 6.88 -18.09
CA LEU A 825 35.91 7.31 -17.40
C LEU A 825 36.11 7.51 -15.88
N SER A 826 37.30 7.18 -15.35
CA SER A 826 37.65 7.25 -13.94
C SER A 826 37.38 8.60 -13.26
N SER A 827 37.41 9.73 -14.00
CA SER A 827 37.11 11.09 -13.52
C SER A 827 35.66 11.56 -13.78
N MET A 828 34.78 10.73 -14.32
CA MET A 828 33.36 11.06 -14.58
C MET A 828 32.62 11.28 -13.25
N PRO A 829 31.92 12.40 -13.01
CA PRO A 829 31.07 12.55 -11.84
C PRO A 829 29.91 11.56 -11.92
N ILE A 830 29.63 10.89 -10.80
CA ILE A 830 28.49 9.96 -10.68
C ILE A 830 27.70 10.35 -9.44
N ILE A 831 26.41 10.62 -9.60
CA ILE A 831 25.48 10.91 -8.51
C ILE A 831 24.55 9.70 -8.35
N ALA A 832 24.42 9.20 -7.12
CA ALA A 832 23.51 8.12 -6.80
C ALA A 832 22.09 8.65 -6.65
N LEU A 833 21.12 7.94 -7.22
CA LEU A 833 19.69 8.13 -6.99
C LEU A 833 19.19 6.97 -6.12
N SER A 834 18.47 7.27 -5.04
CA SER A 834 18.01 6.23 -4.10
C SER A 834 16.57 6.40 -3.63
N SER A 835 15.88 5.27 -3.44
CA SER A 835 14.56 5.18 -2.80
C SER A 835 14.61 5.51 -1.30
N MET A 836 15.73 5.24 -0.63
CA MET A 836 15.94 5.51 0.80
C MET A 836 17.37 5.98 1.09
N VAL A 837 17.51 7.19 1.65
CA VAL A 837 18.80 7.72 2.07
C VAL A 837 19.11 7.26 3.50
N SER A 838 20.21 6.56 3.70
CA SER A 838 20.72 6.18 5.02
C SER A 838 22.22 6.47 5.16
N PRO A 839 22.75 6.82 6.35
CA PRO A 839 24.16 7.13 6.52
C PRO A 839 25.10 6.00 6.06
N ALA A 840 24.70 4.74 6.25
CA ALA A 840 25.46 3.57 5.80
C ALA A 840 25.48 3.44 4.27
N ALA A 841 24.39 3.80 3.58
CA ALA A 841 24.34 3.76 2.12
C ALA A 841 25.12 4.93 1.48
N ILE A 842 25.12 6.11 2.10
CA ILE A 842 25.97 7.25 1.69
C ILE A 842 27.45 6.88 1.80
N GLU A 843 27.89 6.32 2.94
CA GLU A 843 29.30 5.94 3.14
C GLU A 843 29.71 4.81 2.18
N ARG A 844 28.86 3.80 1.96
CA ARG A 844 29.10 2.78 0.92
C ARG A 844 29.16 3.40 -0.48
N GLY A 845 28.31 4.38 -0.78
CA GLY A 845 28.32 5.09 -2.05
C GLY A 845 29.62 5.85 -2.30
N ARG A 846 30.10 6.58 -1.28
CA ARG A 846 31.40 7.26 -1.30
C ARG A 846 32.55 6.27 -1.58
N GLN A 847 32.50 5.08 -1.02
CA GLN A 847 33.51 4.03 -1.24
C GLN A 847 33.46 3.43 -2.66
N ALA A 848 32.27 3.26 -3.24
CA ALA A 848 32.08 2.89 -4.65
C ALA A 848 32.42 4.00 -5.66
N GLY A 849 32.76 5.21 -5.18
CA GLY A 849 33.18 6.34 -6.01
C GLY A 849 32.06 7.27 -6.49
N PHE A 850 30.88 7.23 -5.86
CA PHE A 850 29.88 8.29 -6.03
C PHE A 850 30.39 9.63 -5.47
N HIS A 851 30.05 10.71 -6.17
CA HIS A 851 30.40 12.08 -5.77
C HIS A 851 29.33 12.70 -4.87
N ASP A 852 28.04 12.36 -5.11
CA ASP A 852 26.91 12.75 -4.27
C ASP A 852 25.81 11.67 -4.26
N TYR A 853 24.87 11.75 -3.32
CA TYR A 853 23.84 10.74 -3.04
C TYR A 853 22.49 11.42 -2.76
N VAL A 854 21.55 11.32 -3.69
CA VAL A 854 20.28 12.07 -3.70
C VAL A 854 19.07 11.13 -3.65
N ALA A 855 18.00 11.54 -2.96
CA ALA A 855 16.74 10.79 -2.98
C ALA A 855 16.02 10.94 -4.34
N LYS A 856 15.44 9.86 -4.89
CA LYS A 856 14.73 9.88 -6.20
C LYS A 856 13.60 10.90 -6.33
N PHE A 857 13.11 11.43 -5.20
CA PHE A 857 12.03 12.42 -5.14
C PHE A 857 12.50 13.85 -4.76
N ASP A 858 13.76 14.03 -4.35
CA ASP A 858 14.32 15.33 -3.98
C ASP A 858 14.80 16.09 -5.23
N ARG A 859 13.86 16.77 -5.90
CA ARG A 859 14.15 17.55 -7.11
C ARG A 859 15.07 18.76 -6.83
N PRO A 860 14.87 19.56 -5.75
CA PRO A 860 15.79 20.64 -5.42
C PRO A 860 17.21 20.14 -5.14
N GLY A 861 17.36 19.06 -4.35
CA GLY A 861 18.64 18.42 -4.07
C GLY A 861 19.33 17.93 -5.33
N LEU A 862 18.60 17.25 -6.23
CA LEU A 862 19.17 16.76 -7.50
C LEU A 862 19.71 17.88 -8.38
N ILE A 863 18.98 19.00 -8.50
CA ILE A 863 19.43 20.16 -9.29
C ILE A 863 20.58 20.91 -8.59
N ALA A 864 20.65 20.90 -7.26
CA ALA A 864 21.80 21.43 -6.52
C ALA A 864 23.06 20.58 -6.74
N ALA A 865 22.96 19.26 -6.52
CA ALA A 865 24.03 18.28 -6.72
C ALA A 865 24.61 18.33 -8.14
N LEU A 866 23.74 18.35 -9.15
CA LEU A 866 24.13 18.51 -10.55
C LEU A 866 24.89 19.82 -10.78
N LYS A 867 24.39 20.95 -10.28
CA LYS A 867 25.06 22.25 -10.46
C LYS A 867 26.40 22.33 -9.74
N GLU A 868 26.53 21.74 -8.56
CA GLU A 868 27.81 21.66 -7.84
C GLU A 868 28.82 20.88 -8.67
N GLN A 869 28.51 19.62 -8.99
CA GLN A 869 29.41 18.72 -9.73
C GLN A 869 29.77 19.24 -11.13
N THR A 870 28.82 19.77 -11.90
CA THR A 870 29.12 20.32 -13.23
C THR A 870 29.72 21.73 -13.21
N SER A 871 29.80 22.39 -12.04
CA SER A 871 30.55 23.64 -11.86
C SER A 871 32.01 23.42 -11.47
N GLU A 872 32.34 22.34 -10.76
CA GLU A 872 33.73 21.99 -10.42
C GLU A 872 34.53 21.57 -11.66
N LEU A 873 33.92 20.80 -12.57
CA LEU A 873 34.49 20.48 -13.89
C LEU A 873 34.85 21.73 -14.70
N ASN A 874 33.96 22.73 -14.74
CA ASN A 874 34.18 24.02 -15.39
C ASN A 874 35.21 24.92 -14.67
N ARG A 875 35.82 24.46 -13.57
CA ARG A 875 36.98 25.09 -12.89
C ARG A 875 38.26 24.25 -12.98
N ALA A 876 38.16 23.00 -13.42
CA ALA A 876 39.29 22.07 -13.57
C ALA A 876 39.82 21.97 -15.01
N ALA A 877 39.02 22.44 -15.98
CA ALA A 877 39.39 22.62 -17.39
C ALA A 877 39.76 24.08 -17.71
#